data_AF-A0A2C9KY71-F1
#
_entry.id   AF-A0A2C9KY71-F1
#
_cell.length_a   1.000
_cell.length_b   1.000
_cell.length_c   1.000
_cell.angle_alpha   90.00
_cell.angle_beta   90.00
_cell.angle_gamma   90.00
#
_symmetry.space_group_name_H-M   'P 1'
#
loop_
_entity.id
_entity.type
_entity.pdbx_description
1 polymer ?
#
loop_
_entity_poly.entity_id
_entity_poly.type
_entity_poly.pdbx_seq_one_letter_code
_entity_poly.pdbx_strand_id
1 'polypeptide(L)'
;MFRMSAATEDEITFPEFPCNFNLVTGNKVSQQRFLHVKNNVTSDLELSRNSQEERIRDLNLLTWVLFNLNEKSEALEKNATVLELTNRRNVTALGNLVFLSQSRGYKIESDKYLEKLKELQNQPEFDRLKTEAIAEQAYSYSRLGGADNYKLCRRYFQQCTLKCPNNYLWKYGLALACKRLLNYNIQFTSKQPIDTEELKLECIELFFEVGERADSNLRGLAYAQLVNLRQVYSYPKINASRMFKAQNIHELLELARRFGGDNPAVLTQCGKSFKSIDVDKAIDILRQSLMLQENSTAYHHLGLCLSRKASLIAGGKYHSRNTRFGAHPSRYKSPTGYDPFVKLPFYVTNAFGQLDKDDPLVEEAIKFYHKAIDISHEENVPAKLSLADLYFSIDQFEHALAQYNQVIDQPEAKFLLCLISAHEGAGKCLQRLSNAATESNPERRRREAREQFTKGFSLAADLASKYSQSEIMIWDSLKQLINADEQSTSNGARNINQTIKLLELMKNKDVSEVLNEMLKDDLEVNNVNDFEERLEHYIAERDFEGALAFLNLSRLHSALVNDDSWSSSNLTDLKYKTYLAAAWNRVLKYSPDARRVFQQMFELTYGQCVGMVKEEDDDEVMESKVKHDVLIVSDTTQDCQVTLNVAENLYLVLKIVFGIDTVKYKVESSCFEHDQLSQAMENFSLTLWVLGDNDSGAYKKMLEEVRISLATEIIFMSVREKTASPQILTRKQVLDLKKSPWKQTTLFEHCLRDQLVELSNKCIVEKLFHGNPQTLMKLFCFLVGENFDKREDLFSS
;
A
#
# COMPACT_ATOMS: atom_id res chain seq x y z
N MET A 1 -14.16 15.77 34.48
CA MET A 1 -13.89 14.87 33.33
C MET A 1 -14.05 15.72 32.08
N PHE A 2 -13.02 16.51 31.74
CA PHE A 2 -13.12 17.55 30.72
C PHE A 2 -12.83 16.97 29.33
N ARG A 3 -13.85 16.99 28.47
CA ARG A 3 -13.73 16.81 27.02
C ARG A 3 -12.91 17.98 26.46
N MET A 4 -11.88 17.69 25.68
CA MET A 4 -11.33 18.67 24.74
C MET A 4 -11.87 18.35 23.36
N SER A 5 -12.47 19.37 22.73
CA SER A 5 -12.78 19.36 21.30
C SER A 5 -11.53 18.99 20.51
N ALA A 6 -11.69 18.13 19.50
CA ALA A 6 -10.71 18.06 18.43
C ALA A 6 -10.46 19.50 17.96
N ALA A 7 -9.23 19.98 18.13
CA ALA A 7 -8.82 21.27 17.60
C ALA A 7 -9.21 21.30 16.12
N THR A 8 -9.90 22.37 15.74
CA THR A 8 -10.19 22.75 14.37
C THR A 8 -8.90 22.74 13.56
N GLU A 9 -9.00 22.36 12.29
CA GLU A 9 -7.92 22.22 11.30
C GLU A 9 -7.28 23.57 10.90
N ASP A 10 -7.12 24.50 11.85
CA ASP A 10 -6.10 25.54 11.77
C ASP A 10 -4.78 24.88 12.15
N GLU A 11 -4.22 24.04 11.27
CA GLU A 11 -2.87 23.51 11.46
C GLU A 11 -1.92 24.70 11.54
N ILE A 12 -1.47 25.01 12.77
CA ILE A 12 -0.45 26.02 13.04
C ILE A 12 0.84 25.52 12.40
N THR A 13 1.01 25.71 11.10
CA THR A 13 2.25 25.36 10.42
C THR A 13 3.20 26.54 10.51
N PHE A 14 4.41 26.29 11.01
CA PHE A 14 5.51 27.24 10.95
C PHE A 14 6.48 26.75 9.87
N PRO A 15 6.19 26.98 8.57
CA PRO A 15 7.04 26.47 7.49
C PRO A 15 8.49 26.97 7.58
N GLU A 16 8.73 28.07 8.30
CA GLU A 16 10.06 28.60 8.58
C GLU A 16 10.90 27.73 9.54
N PHE A 17 10.26 26.94 10.41
CA PHE A 17 10.88 26.13 11.46
C PHE A 17 10.49 24.64 11.34
N PRO A 18 11.23 23.84 10.53
CA PRO A 18 10.90 22.45 10.28
C PRO A 18 10.88 21.60 11.57
N CYS A 19 9.76 20.92 11.85
CA CYS A 19 9.65 19.98 12.96
C CYS A 19 8.73 18.79 12.63
N ASN A 20 8.69 17.78 13.52
CA ASN A 20 7.91 16.57 13.28
C ASN A 20 6.39 16.80 13.24
N PHE A 21 5.92 17.89 13.84
CA PHE A 21 4.50 18.28 13.77
C PHE A 21 4.14 18.99 12.46
N ASN A 22 5.11 19.26 11.58
CA ASN A 22 4.85 19.72 10.20
C ASN A 22 4.86 18.58 9.18
N LEU A 23 4.92 17.31 9.61
CA LEU A 23 4.91 16.17 8.69
C LEU A 23 3.54 16.07 8.01
N VAL A 24 3.53 16.26 6.69
CA VAL A 24 2.35 16.07 5.83
C VAL A 24 2.34 14.61 5.40
N THR A 25 1.79 13.74 6.25
CA THR A 25 1.68 12.32 5.92
C THR A 25 0.54 12.12 4.93
N GLY A 26 0.83 11.62 3.72
CA GLY A 26 -0.18 11.48 2.66
C GLY A 26 -1.42 10.66 3.06
N ASN A 27 -1.25 9.69 3.97
CA ASN A 27 -2.33 8.98 4.65
C ASN A 27 -2.17 9.08 6.15
N LYS A 28 -3.29 9.06 6.91
CA LYS A 28 -3.24 8.89 8.37
C LYS A 28 -2.45 7.62 8.69
N VAL A 29 -1.36 7.80 9.43
CA VAL A 29 -0.55 6.70 9.96
C VAL A 29 -1.41 5.90 10.94
N SER A 30 -1.50 4.59 10.75
CA SER A 30 -2.31 3.72 11.62
C SER A 30 -1.71 3.64 13.03
N GLN A 31 -2.54 3.32 14.03
CA GLN A 31 -2.07 3.13 15.40
C GLN A 31 -1.06 1.97 15.49
N GLN A 32 -1.30 0.88 14.76
CA GLN A 32 -0.36 -0.25 14.63
C GLN A 32 0.99 0.22 14.08
N ARG A 33 0.98 1.09 13.06
CA ARG A 33 2.21 1.67 12.51
C ARG A 33 2.96 2.52 13.52
N PHE A 34 2.25 3.33 14.30
CA PHE A 34 2.88 4.10 15.38
C PHE A 34 3.52 3.20 16.44
N LEU A 35 2.85 2.12 16.86
CA LEU A 35 3.40 1.14 17.80
C LEU A 35 4.65 0.44 17.23
N HIS A 36 4.60 0.04 15.96
CA HIS A 36 5.73 -0.54 15.26
C HIS A 36 6.93 0.42 15.19
N VAL A 37 6.70 1.68 14.83
CA VAL A 37 7.75 2.70 14.80
C VAL A 37 8.30 2.97 16.20
N LYS A 38 7.44 3.09 17.22
CA LYS A 38 7.84 3.27 18.63
C LYS A 38 8.80 2.17 19.07
N ASN A 39 8.43 0.90 18.88
CA ASN A 39 9.24 -0.24 19.32
C ASN A 39 10.59 -0.30 18.58
N ASN A 40 10.57 -0.12 17.27
CA ASN A 40 11.81 -0.16 16.49
C ASN A 40 12.75 1.00 16.86
N VAL A 41 12.23 2.23 16.95
CA VAL A 41 13.06 3.41 17.29
C VAL A 41 13.58 3.34 18.72
N THR A 42 12.78 2.84 19.66
CA THR A 42 13.23 2.61 21.06
C THR A 42 14.36 1.60 21.10
N SER A 43 14.21 0.47 20.37
CA SER A 43 15.25 -0.55 20.29
C SER A 43 16.51 -0.03 19.60
N ASP A 44 16.36 0.80 18.56
CA ASP A 44 17.48 1.43 17.86
C ASP A 44 18.27 2.34 18.83
N LEU A 45 17.60 3.08 19.73
CA LEU A 45 18.23 3.95 20.74
C LEU A 45 19.03 3.19 21.82
N GLU A 46 18.74 1.93 22.06
CA GLU A 46 19.46 1.07 23.01
C GLU A 46 20.79 0.57 22.44
N LEU A 47 21.01 0.68 21.13
CA LEU A 47 22.25 0.28 20.49
C LEU A 47 23.39 1.26 20.80
N SER A 48 24.51 0.74 21.30
CA SER A 48 25.67 1.54 21.75
C SER A 48 26.45 2.26 20.64
N ARG A 49 26.07 2.10 19.37
CA ARG A 49 26.83 2.55 18.19
C ARG A 49 26.20 3.69 17.40
N ASN A 50 25.04 4.18 17.80
CA ASN A 50 24.41 5.29 17.10
C ASN A 50 25.23 6.56 17.29
N SER A 51 25.48 7.26 16.20
CA SER A 51 26.05 8.61 16.30
C SER A 51 25.08 9.54 17.05
N GLN A 52 25.61 10.65 17.58
CA GLN A 52 24.78 11.64 18.27
C GLN A 52 23.66 12.17 17.36
N GLU A 53 23.94 12.34 16.07
CA GLU A 53 22.96 12.76 15.07
C GLU A 53 21.83 11.74 14.89
N GLU A 54 22.17 10.44 14.85
CA GLU A 54 21.17 9.36 14.78
C GLU A 54 20.29 9.31 16.04
N ARG A 55 20.90 9.48 17.22
CA ARG A 55 20.17 9.56 18.48
C ARG A 55 19.20 10.74 18.52
N ILE A 56 19.60 11.91 18.01
CA ILE A 56 18.75 13.11 17.98
C ILE A 56 17.52 12.89 17.10
N ARG A 57 17.70 12.43 15.85
CA ARG A 57 16.57 12.19 14.93
C ARG A 57 15.61 11.11 15.44
N ASP A 58 16.12 10.08 16.12
CA ASP A 58 15.31 9.02 16.74
C ASP A 58 14.45 9.56 17.89
N LEU A 59 15.03 10.36 18.79
CA LEU A 59 14.28 10.98 19.89
C LEU A 59 13.24 12.01 19.40
N ASN A 60 13.56 12.79 18.37
CA ASN A 60 12.61 13.74 17.77
C ASN A 60 11.45 13.03 17.08
N LEU A 61 11.70 11.94 16.34
CA LEU A 61 10.64 11.10 15.80
C LEU A 61 9.81 10.47 16.93
N LEU A 62 10.47 9.92 17.95
CA LEU A 62 9.80 9.26 19.07
C LEU A 62 8.91 10.23 19.85
N THR A 63 9.32 11.49 20.00
CA THR A 63 8.48 12.57 20.58
C THR A 63 7.13 12.67 19.88
N TRP A 64 7.15 12.73 18.54
CA TRP A 64 5.93 12.85 17.75
C TRP A 64 5.11 11.55 17.75
N VAL A 65 5.76 10.39 17.68
CA VAL A 65 5.08 9.08 17.76
C VAL A 65 4.37 8.90 19.10
N LEU A 66 5.04 9.17 20.22
CA LEU A 66 4.49 9.07 21.57
C LEU A 66 3.32 10.04 21.77
N PHE A 67 3.41 11.26 21.22
CA PHE A 67 2.30 12.19 21.26
C PHE A 67 1.05 11.65 20.54
N ASN A 68 1.23 11.06 19.36
CA ASN A 68 0.13 10.45 18.59
C ASN A 68 -0.43 9.17 19.25
N LEU A 69 0.36 8.49 20.07
CA LEU A 69 -0.09 7.38 20.92
C LEU A 69 -0.72 7.85 22.26
N ASN A 70 -0.91 9.16 22.43
CA ASN A 70 -1.44 9.80 23.64
C ASN A 70 -0.54 9.62 24.89
N GLU A 71 0.75 9.35 24.70
CA GLU A 71 1.77 9.23 25.75
C GLU A 71 2.53 10.55 25.95
N LYS A 72 1.76 11.63 26.19
CA LYS A 72 2.25 13.02 26.13
C LYS A 72 3.37 13.34 27.13
N SER A 73 3.44 12.66 28.27
CA SER A 73 4.48 12.89 29.29
C SER A 73 5.84 12.36 28.82
N GLU A 74 5.85 11.15 28.27
CA GLU A 74 7.08 10.55 27.73
C GLU A 74 7.54 11.32 26.48
N ALA A 75 6.61 11.79 25.64
CA ALA A 75 6.94 12.66 24.51
C ALA A 75 7.75 13.90 24.94
N LEU A 76 7.35 14.56 26.03
CA LEU A 76 8.09 15.72 26.57
C LEU A 76 9.48 15.34 27.09
N GLU A 77 9.61 14.18 27.74
CA GLU A 77 10.89 13.68 28.26
C GLU A 77 11.89 13.42 27.12
N LYS A 78 11.44 12.75 26.05
CA LYS A 78 12.30 12.51 24.87
C LYS A 78 12.72 13.81 24.21
N ASN A 79 11.80 14.77 24.07
CA ASN A 79 12.12 16.08 23.49
C ASN A 79 13.08 16.90 24.38
N ALA A 80 12.90 16.86 25.70
CA ALA A 80 13.81 17.51 26.65
C ALA A 80 15.23 16.94 26.53
N THR A 81 15.36 15.62 26.38
CA THR A 81 16.64 14.94 26.15
C THR A 81 17.34 15.47 24.90
N VAL A 82 16.62 15.68 23.79
CA VAL A 82 17.20 16.26 22.57
C VAL A 82 17.73 17.67 22.83
N LEU A 83 16.96 18.49 23.54
CA LEU A 83 17.39 19.86 23.86
C LEU A 83 18.62 19.87 24.78
N GLU A 84 18.76 18.93 25.70
CA GLU A 84 19.97 18.80 26.50
C GLU A 84 21.17 18.41 25.63
N LEU A 85 21.01 17.40 24.76
CA LEU A 85 22.07 16.93 23.85
C LEU A 85 22.53 17.98 22.83
N THR A 86 21.71 18.99 22.56
CA THR A 86 21.93 19.99 21.50
C THR A 86 22.15 21.40 22.05
N ASN A 87 22.42 21.52 23.36
CA ASN A 87 22.55 22.80 24.06
C ASN A 87 21.35 23.74 23.82
N ARG A 88 20.17 23.15 23.66
CA ARG A 88 18.87 23.78 23.41
C ARG A 88 18.82 24.57 22.10
N ARG A 89 19.49 24.06 21.05
CA ARG A 89 19.58 24.70 19.73
C ARG A 89 18.95 23.88 18.59
N ASN A 90 18.47 22.67 18.87
CA ASN A 90 17.82 21.85 17.85
C ASN A 90 16.45 22.45 17.46
N VAL A 91 16.33 22.84 16.18
CA VAL A 91 15.15 23.52 15.62
C VAL A 91 13.93 22.61 15.68
N THR A 92 14.08 21.33 15.37
CA THR A 92 12.99 20.35 15.42
C THR A 92 12.41 20.19 16.83
N ALA A 93 13.26 20.01 17.84
CA ALA A 93 12.82 19.85 19.23
C ALA A 93 12.18 21.11 19.82
N LEU A 94 12.67 22.30 19.45
CA LEU A 94 12.02 23.56 19.84
C LEU A 94 10.68 23.72 19.13
N GLY A 95 10.60 23.42 17.83
CA GLY A 95 9.35 23.42 17.07
C GLY A 95 8.33 22.47 17.67
N ASN A 96 8.73 21.24 17.99
CA ASN A 96 7.89 20.26 18.67
C ASN A 96 7.30 20.83 19.99
N LEU A 97 8.09 21.56 20.80
CA LEU A 97 7.57 22.14 22.05
C LEU A 97 6.56 23.26 21.86
N VAL A 98 6.66 24.03 20.78
CA VAL A 98 5.63 25.03 20.43
C VAL A 98 4.28 24.30 20.28
N PHE A 99 4.23 23.26 19.46
CA PHE A 99 3.03 22.45 19.26
C PHE A 99 2.56 21.75 20.54
N LEU A 100 3.46 21.10 21.28
CA LEU A 100 3.11 20.40 22.51
C LEU A 100 2.52 21.35 23.56
N SER A 101 3.08 22.55 23.71
CA SER A 101 2.61 23.57 24.65
C SER A 101 1.24 24.11 24.24
N GLN A 102 1.05 24.41 22.96
CA GLN A 102 -0.25 24.85 22.42
C GLN A 102 -1.33 23.80 22.61
N SER A 103 -1.03 22.52 22.33
CA SER A 103 -1.96 21.41 22.50
C SER A 103 -2.44 21.21 23.94
N ARG A 104 -1.72 21.76 24.93
CA ARG A 104 -2.07 21.76 26.35
C ARG A 104 -2.71 23.06 26.83
N GLY A 105 -2.84 24.07 25.96
CA GLY A 105 -3.33 25.40 26.31
C GLY A 105 -2.29 26.30 27.00
N TYR A 106 -1.00 25.93 26.98
CA TYR A 106 0.08 26.70 27.61
C TYR A 106 0.64 27.75 26.65
N LYS A 107 -0.17 28.79 26.37
CA LYS A 107 0.17 29.84 25.40
C LYS A 107 1.48 30.57 25.71
N ILE A 108 1.69 30.95 26.97
CA ILE A 108 2.91 31.64 27.42
C ILE A 108 4.17 30.80 27.17
N GLU A 109 4.08 29.49 27.41
CA GLU A 109 5.21 28.58 27.22
C GLU A 109 5.49 28.37 25.72
N SER A 110 4.44 28.22 24.92
CA SER A 110 4.52 28.20 23.45
C SER A 110 5.22 29.44 22.90
N ASP A 111 4.79 30.63 23.31
CA ASP A 111 5.33 31.90 22.82
C ASP A 111 6.82 32.02 23.16
N LYS A 112 7.23 31.59 24.36
CA LYS A 112 8.64 31.54 24.77
C LYS A 112 9.49 30.65 23.87
N TYR A 113 9.00 29.47 23.48
CA TYR A 113 9.74 28.58 22.57
C TYR A 113 9.80 29.15 21.15
N LEU A 114 8.73 29.81 20.69
CA LEU A 114 8.68 30.47 19.40
C LEU A 114 9.64 31.68 19.34
N GLU A 115 9.71 32.48 20.39
CA GLU A 115 10.71 33.56 20.52
C GLU A 115 12.12 33.01 20.42
N LYS A 116 12.40 31.89 21.10
CA LYS A 116 13.71 31.23 21.02
C LYS A 116 14.04 30.72 19.60
N LEU A 117 13.07 30.23 18.85
CA LEU A 117 13.26 29.87 17.43
C LEU A 117 13.58 31.10 16.58
N LYS A 118 12.92 32.24 16.81
CA LYS A 118 13.20 33.52 16.14
C LYS A 118 14.57 34.08 16.53
N GLU A 119 15.00 33.90 17.78
CA GLU A 119 16.36 34.24 18.21
C GLU A 119 17.41 33.41 17.46
N LEU A 120 17.17 32.10 17.30
CA LEU A 120 18.04 31.23 16.51
C LEU A 120 18.04 31.62 15.03
N GLN A 121 16.90 32.04 14.47
CA GLN A 121 16.78 32.48 13.07
C GLN A 121 17.75 33.62 12.72
N ASN A 122 18.05 34.48 13.69
CA ASN A 122 18.96 35.60 13.53
C ASN A 122 20.45 35.23 13.69
N GLN A 123 20.77 33.97 13.95
CA GLN A 123 22.15 33.49 14.12
C GLN A 123 22.73 32.97 12.79
N PRO A 124 24.04 33.17 12.53
CA PRO A 124 24.66 32.81 11.26
C PRO A 124 24.63 31.29 10.97
N GLU A 125 24.57 30.45 12.01
CA GLU A 125 24.47 29.00 11.87
C GLU A 125 23.04 28.47 11.67
N PHE A 126 22.02 29.35 11.62
CA PHE A 126 20.63 28.92 11.49
C PHE A 126 20.37 28.09 10.24
N ASP A 127 20.94 28.47 9.10
CA ASP A 127 20.75 27.71 7.84
C ASP A 127 21.23 26.27 7.95
N ARG A 128 22.30 26.02 8.72
CA ARG A 128 22.78 24.67 9.02
C ARG A 128 21.79 23.94 9.92
N LEU A 129 21.35 24.56 11.01
CA LEU A 129 20.37 23.98 11.95
C LEU A 129 19.03 23.68 11.27
N LYS A 130 18.59 24.54 10.36
CA LYS A 130 17.39 24.33 9.54
C LYS A 130 17.57 23.16 8.58
N THR A 131 18.75 23.01 7.98
CA THR A 131 19.05 21.86 7.11
C THR A 131 19.07 20.55 7.89
N GLU A 132 19.62 20.55 9.11
CA GLU A 132 19.55 19.39 10.03
C GLU A 132 18.10 19.03 10.35
N ALA A 133 17.25 20.01 10.67
CA ALA A 133 15.84 19.80 10.93
C ALA A 133 15.06 19.21 9.73
N ILE A 134 15.39 19.62 8.50
CA ILE A 134 14.82 19.03 7.28
C ILE A 134 15.27 17.58 7.10
N ALA A 135 16.54 17.27 7.39
CA ALA A 135 17.05 15.90 7.34
C ALA A 135 16.38 15.00 8.40
N GLU A 136 16.06 15.52 9.57
CA GLU A 136 15.29 14.82 10.61
C GLU A 136 13.84 14.53 10.19
N GLN A 137 13.19 15.47 9.48
CA GLN A 137 11.88 15.22 8.85
C GLN A 137 11.98 14.15 7.76
N ALA A 138 13.02 14.20 6.92
CA ALA A 138 13.27 13.20 5.88
C ALA A 138 13.41 11.79 6.49
N TYR A 139 14.18 11.69 7.58
CA TYR A 139 14.31 10.46 8.35
C TYR A 139 12.94 9.97 8.86
N SER A 140 12.12 10.88 9.39
CA SER A 140 10.80 10.56 9.92
C SER A 140 9.88 10.00 8.84
N TYR A 141 9.81 10.63 7.66
CA TYR A 141 9.07 10.08 6.51
C TYR A 141 9.57 8.69 6.11
N SER A 142 10.89 8.48 6.15
CA SER A 142 11.51 7.18 5.87
C SER A 142 11.03 6.07 6.82
N ARG A 143 10.70 6.41 8.08
CA ARG A 143 10.23 5.46 9.09
C ARG A 143 8.73 5.24 9.03
N LEU A 144 7.95 6.20 8.54
CA LEU A 144 6.51 6.07 8.40
C LEU A 144 6.09 5.12 7.27
N GLY A 145 6.87 5.05 6.19
CA GLY A 145 6.62 4.13 5.09
C GLY A 145 5.50 4.58 4.14
N GLY A 146 5.40 3.92 2.98
CA GLY A 146 4.46 4.28 1.92
C GLY A 146 5.10 5.17 0.84
N ALA A 147 4.56 5.12 -0.38
CA ALA A 147 5.14 5.76 -1.56
C ALA A 147 5.32 7.28 -1.38
N ASP A 148 4.27 7.98 -0.95
CA ASP A 148 4.31 9.45 -0.81
C ASP A 148 5.32 9.91 0.24
N ASN A 149 5.38 9.21 1.38
CA ASN A 149 6.38 9.47 2.41
C ASN A 149 7.80 9.22 1.88
N TYR A 150 8.03 8.16 1.08
CA TYR A 150 9.35 7.92 0.50
C TYR A 150 9.73 8.95 -0.58
N LYS A 151 8.76 9.50 -1.33
CA LYS A 151 9.00 10.62 -2.26
C LYS A 151 9.43 11.88 -1.50
N LEU A 152 8.73 12.23 -0.41
CA LEU A 152 9.09 13.35 0.47
C LEU A 152 10.46 13.15 1.11
N CYS A 153 10.72 11.94 1.61
CA CYS A 153 12.03 11.53 2.14
C CYS A 153 13.15 11.73 1.12
N ARG A 154 12.98 11.27 -0.14
CA ARG A 154 13.96 11.46 -1.22
C ARG A 154 14.19 12.96 -1.47
N ARG A 155 13.12 13.73 -1.67
CA ARG A 155 13.20 15.17 -1.95
C ARG A 155 13.97 15.92 -0.85
N TYR A 156 13.65 15.67 0.41
CA TYR A 156 14.29 16.37 1.53
C TYR A 156 15.75 15.95 1.71
N PHE A 157 16.09 14.65 1.59
CA PHE A 157 17.49 14.26 1.64
C PHE A 157 18.29 14.79 0.44
N GLN A 158 17.73 14.83 -0.78
CA GLN A 158 18.38 15.46 -1.93
C GLN A 158 18.76 16.91 -1.62
N GLN A 159 17.81 17.71 -1.13
CA GLN A 159 18.06 19.09 -0.71
C GLN A 159 19.17 19.20 0.34
N CYS A 160 19.16 18.32 1.34
CA CYS A 160 20.17 18.31 2.40
C CYS A 160 21.57 17.91 1.89
N THR A 161 21.65 16.90 1.03
CA THR A 161 22.93 16.43 0.46
C THR A 161 23.55 17.42 -0.52
N LEU A 162 22.76 18.25 -1.18
CA LEU A 162 23.27 19.35 -2.02
C LEU A 162 23.96 20.42 -1.16
N LYS A 163 23.40 20.74 0.02
CA LYS A 163 23.98 21.70 0.96
C LYS A 163 25.16 21.15 1.75
N CYS A 164 25.12 19.85 2.09
CA CYS A 164 26.16 19.19 2.87
C CYS A 164 26.62 17.89 2.18
N PRO A 165 27.41 17.98 1.10
CA PRO A 165 27.80 16.82 0.28
C PRO A 165 28.67 15.79 1.03
N ASN A 166 29.27 16.16 2.15
CA ASN A 166 30.11 15.28 2.96
C ASN A 166 29.35 14.59 4.11
N ASN A 167 28.04 14.83 4.26
CA ASN A 167 27.23 14.10 5.25
C ASN A 167 26.79 12.74 4.66
N TYR A 168 27.55 11.69 4.97
CA TYR A 168 27.28 10.34 4.47
C TYR A 168 26.05 9.68 5.10
N LEU A 169 25.62 10.12 6.27
CA LEU A 169 24.38 9.65 6.89
C LEU A 169 23.17 10.06 6.05
N TRP A 170 23.16 11.29 5.55
CA TRP A 170 22.09 11.80 4.67
C TRP A 170 22.15 11.17 3.28
N LYS A 171 23.36 10.94 2.72
CA LYS A 171 23.52 10.18 1.47
C LYS A 171 23.02 8.75 1.59
N TYR A 172 23.30 8.09 2.72
CA TYR A 172 22.74 6.76 3.01
C TYR A 172 21.21 6.81 3.12
N GLY A 173 20.66 7.82 3.80
CA GLY A 173 19.22 8.06 3.88
C GLY A 173 18.56 8.25 2.51
N LEU A 174 19.19 9.03 1.63
CA LEU A 174 18.78 9.23 0.24
C LEU A 174 18.79 7.92 -0.55
N ALA A 175 19.91 7.19 -0.52
CA ALA A 175 20.05 5.90 -1.20
C ALA A 175 18.98 4.89 -0.75
N LEU A 176 18.69 4.86 0.56
CA LEU A 176 17.67 4.00 1.12
C LEU A 176 16.25 4.40 0.69
N ALA A 177 15.97 5.70 0.56
CA ALA A 177 14.70 6.20 0.03
C ALA A 177 14.51 5.76 -1.43
N CYS A 178 15.53 5.95 -2.28
CA CYS A 178 15.52 5.49 -3.67
C CYS A 178 15.30 3.97 -3.74
N LYS A 179 16.05 3.19 -2.94
CA LYS A 179 15.86 1.74 -2.86
C LYS A 179 14.44 1.32 -2.49
N ARG A 180 13.81 1.99 -1.52
CA ARG A 180 12.45 1.67 -1.08
C ARG A 180 11.41 1.98 -2.15
N LEU A 181 11.61 3.04 -2.93
CA LEU A 181 10.79 3.38 -4.11
C LEU A 181 10.95 2.37 -5.25
N LEU A 182 12.05 1.62 -5.30
CA LEU A 182 12.25 0.50 -6.23
C LEU A 182 11.52 -0.80 -5.81
N ASN A 183 10.91 -0.83 -4.62
CA ASN A 183 10.13 -1.99 -4.19
C ASN A 183 8.81 -2.05 -4.95
N TYR A 184 8.55 -3.18 -5.63
CA TYR A 184 7.34 -3.38 -6.42
C TYR A 184 6.04 -3.08 -5.65
N ASN A 185 5.90 -3.51 -4.38
CA ASN A 185 4.69 -3.20 -3.60
C ASN A 185 4.50 -1.68 -3.41
N ILE A 186 5.59 -0.93 -3.26
CA ILE A 186 5.55 0.53 -3.16
C ILE A 186 5.19 1.14 -4.52
N GLN A 187 5.78 0.64 -5.60
CA GLN A 187 5.47 1.08 -6.96
C GLN A 187 3.99 0.88 -7.30
N PHE A 188 3.42 -0.28 -6.97
CA PHE A 188 2.00 -0.57 -7.19
C PHE A 188 1.05 0.30 -6.36
N THR A 189 1.53 0.89 -5.25
CA THR A 189 0.75 1.80 -4.41
C THR A 189 0.99 3.28 -4.72
N SER A 190 1.97 3.60 -5.57
CA SER A 190 2.31 4.99 -5.91
C SER A 190 1.31 5.56 -6.92
N LYS A 191 0.83 6.78 -6.67
CA LYS A 191 -0.09 7.48 -7.58
C LYS A 191 0.54 7.86 -8.93
N GLN A 192 1.86 7.96 -8.98
CA GLN A 192 2.60 8.37 -10.18
C GLN A 192 3.64 7.30 -10.53
N PRO A 193 3.89 7.07 -11.84
CA PRO A 193 4.99 6.23 -12.27
C PRO A 193 6.30 6.81 -11.72
N ILE A 194 7.18 5.89 -11.33
CA ILE A 194 8.48 6.23 -10.79
C ILE A 194 9.49 5.79 -11.84
N ASP A 195 10.35 6.69 -12.30
CA ASP A 195 11.47 6.31 -13.17
C ASP A 195 12.38 5.34 -12.40
N THR A 196 12.22 4.05 -12.69
CA THR A 196 12.95 3.01 -11.97
C THR A 196 14.41 2.92 -12.40
N GLU A 197 14.77 3.42 -13.58
CA GLU A 197 16.13 3.34 -14.11
C GLU A 197 17.02 4.42 -13.51
N GLU A 198 16.53 5.67 -13.45
CA GLU A 198 17.24 6.76 -12.78
C GLU A 198 17.43 6.43 -11.30
N LEU A 199 16.37 5.99 -10.61
CA LEU A 199 16.43 5.63 -9.20
C LEU A 199 17.39 4.46 -8.92
N LYS A 200 17.46 3.45 -9.79
CA LYS A 200 18.42 2.35 -9.66
C LYS A 200 19.85 2.89 -9.70
N LEU A 201 20.17 3.75 -10.67
CA LEU A 201 21.51 4.30 -10.82
C LEU A 201 21.90 5.18 -9.63
N GLU A 202 21.05 6.14 -9.27
CA GLU A 202 21.24 7.05 -8.13
C GLU A 202 21.49 6.26 -6.84
N CYS A 203 20.67 5.23 -6.59
CA CYS A 203 20.77 4.35 -5.43
C CYS A 203 22.12 3.62 -5.35
N ILE A 204 22.60 3.07 -6.47
CA ILE A 204 23.87 2.32 -6.53
C ILE A 204 25.05 3.26 -6.32
N GLU A 205 25.06 4.40 -6.99
CA GLU A 205 26.14 5.40 -6.89
C GLU A 205 26.31 5.88 -5.45
N LEU A 206 25.20 6.24 -4.80
CA LEU A 206 25.22 6.70 -3.41
C LEU A 206 25.67 5.59 -2.45
N PHE A 207 25.22 4.34 -2.60
CA PHE A 207 25.67 3.26 -1.71
C PHE A 207 27.15 2.92 -1.90
N PHE A 208 27.69 2.96 -3.12
CA PHE A 208 29.13 2.79 -3.32
C PHE A 208 29.92 3.95 -2.69
N GLU A 209 29.47 5.18 -2.87
CA GLU A 209 30.13 6.34 -2.26
C GLU A 209 30.16 6.25 -0.73
N VAL A 210 29.03 5.91 -0.11
CA VAL A 210 28.94 5.68 1.34
C VAL A 210 29.82 4.50 1.77
N GLY A 211 29.79 3.38 1.03
CA GLY A 211 30.61 2.20 1.31
C GLY A 211 32.13 2.47 1.29
N GLU A 212 32.57 3.40 0.47
CA GLU A 212 33.99 3.76 0.35
C GLU A 212 34.46 4.79 1.38
N ARG A 213 33.60 5.76 1.73
CA ARG A 213 34.05 7.00 2.42
C ARG A 213 33.43 7.26 3.79
N ALA A 214 32.35 6.58 4.16
CA ALA A 214 31.68 6.82 5.44
C ALA A 214 32.42 6.17 6.64
N ASP A 215 31.87 6.32 7.84
CA ASP A 215 32.34 5.58 9.02
C ASP A 215 32.03 4.08 8.91
N SER A 216 32.66 3.25 9.75
CA SER A 216 32.54 1.79 9.68
C SER A 216 31.09 1.30 9.71
N ASN A 217 30.21 1.92 10.50
CA ASN A 217 28.83 1.50 10.64
C ASN A 217 28.06 1.69 9.33
N LEU A 218 28.13 2.91 8.77
CA LEU A 218 27.47 3.24 7.50
C LEU A 218 28.06 2.46 6.32
N ARG A 219 29.36 2.18 6.32
CA ARG A 219 30.00 1.34 5.30
C ARG A 219 29.44 -0.09 5.32
N GLY A 220 29.35 -0.69 6.51
CA GLY A 220 28.77 -2.03 6.67
C GLY A 220 27.33 -2.09 6.16
N LEU A 221 26.52 -1.09 6.51
CA LEU A 221 25.14 -0.95 6.04
C LEU A 221 25.06 -0.80 4.52
N ALA A 222 25.84 0.10 3.93
CA ALA A 222 25.84 0.36 2.49
C ALA A 222 26.24 -0.89 1.68
N TYR A 223 27.31 -1.59 2.07
CA TYR A 223 27.70 -2.83 1.42
C TYR A 223 26.63 -3.92 1.53
N ALA A 224 25.95 -4.04 2.68
CA ALA A 224 24.83 -4.96 2.82
C ALA A 224 23.66 -4.62 1.88
N GLN A 225 23.36 -3.33 1.68
CA GLN A 225 22.36 -2.90 0.70
C GLN A 225 22.77 -3.20 -0.74
N LEU A 226 24.05 -3.00 -1.10
CA LEU A 226 24.61 -3.32 -2.43
C LEU A 226 24.51 -4.81 -2.76
N VAL A 227 24.75 -5.70 -1.79
CA VAL A 227 24.53 -7.16 -1.98
C VAL A 227 23.09 -7.42 -2.42
N ASN A 228 22.12 -6.83 -1.71
CA ASN A 228 20.72 -7.03 -2.03
C ASN A 228 20.36 -6.47 -3.42
N LEU A 229 20.85 -5.27 -3.78
CA LEU A 229 20.64 -4.69 -5.11
C LEU A 229 21.24 -5.55 -6.22
N ARG A 230 22.42 -6.16 -5.99
CA ARG A 230 23.07 -7.05 -6.95
C ARG A 230 22.34 -8.39 -7.12
N GLN A 231 21.68 -8.88 -6.08
CA GLN A 231 20.89 -10.10 -6.15
C GLN A 231 19.52 -9.90 -6.82
N VAL A 232 18.95 -8.70 -6.69
CA VAL A 232 17.60 -8.39 -7.18
C VAL A 232 17.59 -7.93 -8.63
N TYR A 233 18.58 -7.17 -9.08
CA TYR A 233 18.57 -6.57 -10.42
C TYR A 233 19.71 -7.09 -11.31
N SER A 234 19.41 -7.39 -12.58
CA SER A 234 20.43 -7.50 -13.64
C SER A 234 20.57 -6.13 -14.26
N TYR A 235 21.82 -5.75 -14.52
CA TYR A 235 22.14 -4.44 -15.07
C TYR A 235 22.59 -4.62 -16.52
N PRO A 236 21.69 -4.43 -17.50
CA PRO A 236 22.07 -4.40 -18.91
C PRO A 236 22.89 -3.15 -19.29
N LYS A 237 22.84 -2.07 -18.49
CA LYS A 237 23.64 -0.87 -18.74
C LYS A 237 25.10 -1.01 -18.30
N ILE A 238 25.98 -0.44 -19.14
CA ILE A 238 27.44 -0.45 -19.03
C ILE A 238 27.95 0.18 -17.71
N ASN A 239 27.22 1.15 -17.11
CA ASN A 239 27.69 1.92 -15.95
C ASN A 239 27.54 1.18 -14.60
N ALA A 240 26.36 0.68 -14.23
CA ALA A 240 26.19 -0.12 -13.01
C ALA A 240 26.98 -1.44 -13.09
N SER A 241 27.04 -2.05 -14.28
CA SER A 241 27.91 -3.19 -14.55
C SER A 241 29.38 -2.85 -14.31
N ARG A 242 29.86 -1.64 -14.64
CA ARG A 242 31.23 -1.19 -14.35
C ARG A 242 31.50 -1.06 -12.86
N MET A 243 30.57 -0.54 -12.07
CA MET A 243 30.73 -0.42 -10.61
C MET A 243 30.75 -1.79 -9.92
N PHE A 244 29.86 -2.71 -10.33
CA PHE A 244 29.81 -4.07 -9.79
C PHE A 244 30.85 -5.02 -10.38
N LYS A 245 31.52 -4.68 -11.49
CA LYS A 245 32.58 -5.52 -12.10
C LYS A 245 33.75 -5.76 -11.14
N ALA A 246 34.03 -4.84 -10.23
CA ALA A 246 35.16 -4.94 -9.30
C ALA A 246 34.89 -5.81 -8.07
N GLN A 247 33.62 -6.06 -7.70
CA GLN A 247 33.28 -6.68 -6.41
C GLN A 247 32.11 -7.66 -6.52
N ASN A 248 32.38 -8.97 -6.49
CA ASN A 248 31.34 -10.01 -6.53
C ASN A 248 30.48 -10.06 -5.24
N ILE A 249 29.41 -10.86 -5.22
CA ILE A 249 28.48 -10.96 -4.07
C ILE A 249 29.21 -11.39 -2.78
N HIS A 250 30.15 -12.33 -2.85
CA HIS A 250 30.90 -12.78 -1.67
C HIS A 250 31.83 -11.68 -1.13
N GLU A 251 32.50 -10.94 -2.01
CA GLU A 251 33.35 -9.82 -1.63
C GLU A 251 32.54 -8.71 -0.95
N LEU A 252 31.38 -8.37 -1.48
CA LEU A 252 30.47 -7.40 -0.85
C LEU A 252 29.95 -7.88 0.52
N LEU A 253 29.64 -9.16 0.67
CA LEU A 253 29.21 -9.75 1.95
C LEU A 253 30.33 -9.73 3.00
N GLU A 254 31.56 -10.04 2.60
CA GLU A 254 32.70 -9.97 3.52
C GLU A 254 33.07 -8.52 3.86
N LEU A 255 32.93 -7.57 2.94
CA LEU A 255 33.06 -6.13 3.25
C LEU A 255 31.98 -5.67 4.24
N ALA A 256 30.72 -6.03 4.01
CA ALA A 256 29.62 -5.70 4.91
C ALA A 256 29.89 -6.24 6.33
N ARG A 257 30.30 -7.51 6.45
CA ARG A 257 30.64 -8.13 7.74
C ARG A 257 31.90 -7.56 8.37
N ARG A 258 32.90 -7.18 7.58
CA ARG A 258 34.13 -6.55 8.08
C ARG A 258 33.84 -5.23 8.77
N PHE A 259 32.96 -4.41 8.19
CA PHE A 259 32.66 -3.07 8.69
C PHE A 259 31.49 -3.01 9.68
N GLY A 260 30.55 -3.96 9.61
CA GLY A 260 29.34 -3.99 10.44
C GLY A 260 28.99 -5.37 10.99
N GLY A 261 29.98 -6.23 11.27
CA GLY A 261 29.77 -7.61 11.72
C GLY A 261 29.11 -7.78 13.08
N ASP A 262 28.91 -6.69 13.82
CA ASP A 262 28.20 -6.61 15.09
C ASP A 262 27.07 -5.57 15.05
N ASN A 263 26.66 -5.15 13.85
CA ASN A 263 25.43 -4.40 13.65
C ASN A 263 24.30 -5.38 13.28
N PRO A 264 23.21 -5.45 14.05
CA PRO A 264 22.11 -6.40 13.79
C PRO A 264 21.47 -6.19 12.41
N ALA A 265 21.28 -4.95 11.95
CA ALA A 265 20.73 -4.67 10.64
C ALA A 265 21.64 -5.17 9.49
N VAL A 266 22.96 -5.01 9.62
CA VAL A 266 23.94 -5.55 8.67
C VAL A 266 23.89 -7.08 8.64
N LEU A 267 23.90 -7.72 9.82
CA LEU A 267 23.81 -9.18 9.93
C LEU A 267 22.49 -9.70 9.34
N THR A 268 21.36 -9.06 9.63
CA THR A 268 20.05 -9.41 9.04
C THR A 268 20.09 -9.40 7.50
N GLN A 269 20.64 -8.34 6.90
CA GLN A 269 20.74 -8.24 5.45
C GLN A 269 21.72 -9.26 4.84
N CYS A 270 22.86 -9.49 5.51
CA CYS A 270 23.81 -10.53 5.12
C CYS A 270 23.16 -11.91 5.17
N GLY A 271 22.48 -12.26 6.27
CA GLY A 271 21.79 -13.54 6.44
C GLY A 271 20.70 -13.77 5.39
N LYS A 272 19.86 -12.76 5.13
CA LYS A 272 18.88 -12.77 4.04
C LYS A 272 19.52 -13.09 2.69
N SER A 273 20.69 -12.51 2.42
CA SER A 273 21.41 -12.67 1.16
C SER A 273 22.10 -14.02 1.05
N PHE A 274 22.58 -14.59 2.16
CA PHE A 274 23.17 -15.92 2.20
C PHE A 274 22.15 -17.04 2.01
N LYS A 275 20.85 -16.84 2.29
CA LYS A 275 19.79 -17.87 2.18
C LYS A 275 19.85 -18.72 0.89
N SER A 276 20.14 -18.09 -0.26
CA SER A 276 20.22 -18.77 -1.56
C SER A 276 21.60 -19.35 -1.88
N ILE A 277 22.63 -18.93 -1.17
CA ILE A 277 24.05 -19.27 -1.36
C ILE A 277 24.44 -20.41 -0.40
N ASP A 278 24.26 -20.17 0.90
CA ASP A 278 24.62 -21.05 2.01
C ASP A 278 23.58 -20.87 3.12
N VAL A 279 22.66 -21.83 3.24
CA VAL A 279 21.53 -21.74 4.17
C VAL A 279 21.97 -21.88 5.62
N ASP A 280 23.05 -22.61 5.91
CA ASP A 280 23.54 -22.82 7.27
C ASP A 280 24.21 -21.54 7.78
N LYS A 281 25.10 -20.95 6.96
CA LYS A 281 25.69 -19.64 7.27
C LYS A 281 24.63 -18.55 7.40
N ALA A 282 23.56 -18.61 6.61
CA ALA A 282 22.42 -17.70 6.76
C ALA A 282 21.74 -17.84 8.13
N ILE A 283 21.46 -19.07 8.57
CA ILE A 283 20.85 -19.35 9.89
C ILE A 283 21.75 -18.81 11.01
N ASP A 284 23.05 -19.11 10.98
CA ASP A 284 23.99 -18.67 12.02
C ASP A 284 24.07 -17.14 12.10
N ILE A 285 24.17 -16.46 10.97
CA ILE A 285 24.21 -14.98 10.91
C ILE A 285 22.89 -14.37 11.41
N LEU A 286 21.75 -14.95 11.06
CA LEU A 286 20.44 -14.45 11.51
C LEU A 286 20.25 -14.64 13.01
N ARG A 287 20.69 -15.79 13.57
CA ARG A 287 20.71 -16.00 15.02
C ARG A 287 21.64 -15.01 15.73
N GLN A 288 22.82 -14.73 15.15
CA GLN A 288 23.71 -13.68 15.67
C GLN A 288 23.05 -12.30 15.68
N SER A 289 22.33 -11.94 14.61
CA SER A 289 21.56 -10.70 14.58
C SER A 289 20.55 -10.63 15.73
N LEU A 290 19.78 -11.71 15.95
CA LEU A 290 18.77 -11.78 17.00
C LEU A 290 19.34 -11.78 18.42
N MET A 291 20.57 -12.28 18.63
CA MET A 291 21.27 -12.16 19.91
C MET A 291 21.65 -10.71 20.24
N LEU A 292 21.85 -9.87 19.22
CA LEU A 292 22.15 -8.45 19.41
C LEU A 292 20.86 -7.63 19.57
N GLN A 293 19.85 -7.90 18.73
CA GLN A 293 18.59 -7.17 18.76
C GLN A 293 17.46 -7.98 18.09
N GLU A 294 16.35 -8.15 18.81
CA GLU A 294 15.13 -8.72 18.23
C GLU A 294 14.63 -7.82 17.09
N ASN A 295 14.36 -8.39 15.92
CA ASN A 295 13.72 -7.68 14.83
C ASN A 295 12.90 -8.63 13.95
N SER A 296 11.72 -8.16 13.54
CA SER A 296 10.75 -8.97 12.77
C SER A 296 11.34 -9.52 11.47
N THR A 297 12.20 -8.75 10.79
CA THR A 297 12.82 -9.17 9.51
C THR A 297 13.78 -10.35 9.68
N ALA A 298 14.59 -10.36 10.75
CA ALA A 298 15.50 -11.46 11.04
C ALA A 298 14.74 -12.74 11.38
N TYR A 299 13.70 -12.65 12.23
CA TYR A 299 12.83 -13.78 12.52
C TYR A 299 12.15 -14.35 11.28
N HIS A 300 11.57 -13.48 10.43
CA HIS A 300 10.94 -13.89 9.18
C HIS A 300 11.92 -14.63 8.26
N HIS A 301 13.13 -14.08 8.07
CA HIS A 301 14.13 -14.70 7.23
C HIS A 301 14.75 -15.95 7.84
N LEU A 302 14.79 -16.07 9.17
CA LEU A 302 15.24 -17.27 9.86
C LEU A 302 14.25 -18.42 9.63
N GLY A 303 12.95 -18.15 9.77
CA GLY A 303 11.89 -19.09 9.38
C GLY A 303 12.04 -19.56 7.93
N LEU A 304 12.24 -18.62 6.99
CA LEU A 304 12.48 -18.96 5.57
C LEU A 304 13.73 -19.82 5.35
N CYS A 305 14.80 -19.63 6.12
CA CYS A 305 16.02 -20.43 6.01
C CYS A 305 15.81 -21.84 6.56
N LEU A 306 15.13 -21.97 7.69
CA LEU A 306 14.82 -23.27 8.32
C LEU A 306 13.89 -24.10 7.45
N SER A 307 12.79 -23.54 6.96
CA SER A 307 11.87 -24.23 6.03
C SER A 307 12.59 -24.65 4.74
N ARG A 308 13.49 -23.79 4.21
CA ARG A 308 14.32 -24.14 3.05
C ARG A 308 15.28 -25.29 3.37
N LYS A 309 15.92 -25.28 4.54
CA LYS A 309 16.83 -26.34 4.97
C LYS A 309 16.08 -27.68 5.11
N ALA A 310 14.94 -27.69 5.79
CA ALA A 310 14.07 -28.86 5.89
C ALA A 310 13.69 -29.41 4.50
N SER A 311 13.26 -28.52 3.59
CA SER A 311 12.94 -28.91 2.20
C SER A 311 14.14 -29.51 1.44
N LEU A 312 15.35 -28.99 1.63
CA LEU A 312 16.56 -29.54 1.01
C LEU A 312 16.93 -30.91 1.58
N ILE A 313 16.70 -31.14 2.87
CA ILE A 313 16.93 -32.42 3.55
C ILE A 313 15.92 -33.44 3.05
N ALA A 314 14.62 -33.13 3.10
CA ALA A 314 13.54 -33.99 2.62
C ALA A 314 13.72 -34.40 1.15
N GLY A 315 14.18 -33.46 0.30
CA GLY A 315 14.45 -33.72 -1.11
C GLY A 315 15.78 -34.42 -1.40
N GLY A 316 16.60 -34.78 -0.39
CA GLY A 316 17.93 -35.39 -0.56
C GLY A 316 18.97 -34.48 -1.23
N LYS A 317 18.69 -33.18 -1.39
CA LYS A 317 19.52 -32.21 -2.14
C LYS A 317 20.51 -31.46 -1.25
N TYR A 318 20.38 -31.55 0.07
CA TYR A 318 21.19 -30.82 1.02
C TYR A 318 22.70 -31.13 0.90
N HIS A 319 23.09 -32.40 0.92
CA HIS A 319 24.48 -32.84 0.84
C HIS A 319 25.12 -32.60 -0.55
N SER A 320 24.31 -32.67 -1.62
CA SER A 320 24.76 -32.43 -3.00
C SER A 320 25.07 -30.96 -3.29
N ARG A 321 24.38 -30.04 -2.60
CA ARG A 321 24.67 -28.60 -2.71
C ARG A 321 25.85 -28.19 -1.84
N ASN A 322 25.89 -28.59 -0.57
CA ASN A 322 26.96 -28.16 0.36
C ASN A 322 28.38 -28.65 -0.04
N THR A 323 28.51 -29.80 -0.73
CA THR A 323 29.82 -30.34 -1.14
C THR A 323 30.46 -29.62 -2.34
N ARG A 324 29.69 -28.88 -3.15
CA ARG A 324 30.23 -28.18 -4.35
C ARG A 324 30.76 -26.78 -4.08
N PHE A 325 30.60 -26.23 -2.88
CA PHE A 325 31.03 -24.86 -2.55
C PHE A 325 32.52 -24.74 -2.16
N GLY A 326 33.25 -25.85 -2.05
CA GLY A 326 34.70 -25.87 -1.82
C GLY A 326 35.57 -25.71 -3.07
N ALA A 327 34.97 -25.78 -4.27
CA ALA A 327 35.66 -25.50 -5.53
C ALA A 327 35.30 -24.09 -5.99
N HIS A 328 36.31 -23.26 -6.26
CA HIS A 328 36.18 -21.91 -6.80
C HIS A 328 35.00 -21.79 -7.79
N PRO A 329 34.16 -20.74 -7.71
CA PRO A 329 33.11 -20.47 -8.69
C PRO A 329 33.76 -19.92 -9.98
N SER A 330 34.64 -20.70 -10.61
CA SER A 330 35.16 -20.41 -11.93
C SER A 330 34.19 -21.03 -12.94
N ARG A 331 33.64 -20.17 -13.81
CA ARG A 331 32.83 -20.48 -15.00
C ARG A 331 31.36 -20.87 -14.78
N TYR A 332 30.56 -19.89 -14.38
CA TYR A 332 29.32 -19.65 -15.14
C TYR A 332 29.69 -18.84 -16.40
N LYS A 333 30.32 -19.51 -17.38
CA LYS A 333 30.38 -19.03 -18.76
C LYS A 333 29.26 -19.73 -19.51
N SER A 334 28.06 -19.15 -19.48
CA SER A 334 27.12 -19.35 -20.59
C SER A 334 27.66 -18.54 -21.78
N PRO A 335 28.01 -19.16 -22.93
CA PRO A 335 28.48 -18.45 -24.11
C PRO A 335 27.35 -17.79 -24.91
N THR A 336 26.08 -18.05 -24.55
CA THR A 336 24.92 -17.42 -25.19
C THR A 336 24.44 -16.27 -24.32
N GLY A 337 24.30 -15.10 -24.95
CA GLY A 337 24.12 -13.80 -24.33
C GLY A 337 23.03 -13.72 -23.26
N TYR A 338 23.33 -12.85 -22.29
CA TYR A 338 22.42 -11.86 -21.72
C TYR A 338 20.93 -12.14 -21.93
N ASP A 339 20.21 -12.38 -20.83
CA ASP A 339 18.75 -12.24 -20.78
C ASP A 339 18.42 -10.99 -19.93
N PRO A 340 17.99 -9.89 -20.58
CA PRO A 340 17.56 -8.60 -20.05
C PRO A 340 17.00 -8.53 -18.65
N PHE A 341 16.03 -9.39 -18.39
CA PHE A 341 15.03 -9.07 -17.40
C PHE A 341 14.89 -10.19 -16.38
N VAL A 342 15.02 -9.76 -15.13
CA VAL A 342 15.37 -10.63 -14.03
C VAL A 342 14.11 -11.11 -13.37
N LYS A 343 14.09 -12.43 -13.18
CA LYS A 343 13.29 -13.21 -12.23
C LYS A 343 12.72 -12.32 -11.12
N LEU A 344 11.42 -12.46 -10.85
CA LEU A 344 10.70 -11.85 -9.74
C LEU A 344 10.74 -12.77 -8.49
N PRO A 345 11.89 -13.32 -8.05
CA PRO A 345 11.95 -14.54 -7.25
C PRO A 345 11.68 -14.27 -5.74
N PHE A 346 11.12 -13.11 -5.39
CA PHE A 346 11.04 -12.63 -4.01
C PHE A 346 9.62 -12.59 -3.45
N TYR A 347 8.59 -12.73 -4.29
CA TYR A 347 7.20 -12.69 -3.83
C TYR A 347 6.36 -13.89 -4.28
N VAL A 348 6.89 -14.70 -5.19
CA VAL A 348 6.43 -16.08 -5.36
C VAL A 348 6.94 -16.83 -4.17
N THR A 349 6.01 -17.20 -3.31
CA THR A 349 6.30 -18.16 -2.26
C THR A 349 6.81 -19.39 -3.00
N ASN A 350 8.09 -19.73 -2.78
CA ASN A 350 8.55 -21.05 -3.20
C ASN A 350 7.73 -21.97 -2.31
N ALA A 351 6.61 -22.49 -2.83
CA ALA A 351 5.85 -23.51 -2.15
C ALA A 351 6.88 -24.57 -1.76
N PHE A 352 7.06 -24.73 -0.45
CA PHE A 352 7.93 -25.79 0.02
C PHE A 352 7.35 -27.09 -0.54
N GLY A 353 8.20 -28.00 -1.00
CA GLY A 353 7.72 -29.37 -1.23
C GLY A 353 7.16 -29.93 0.07
N GLN A 354 6.49 -31.08 0.02
CA GLN A 354 5.97 -31.74 1.22
C GLN A 354 7.06 -31.82 2.31
N LEU A 355 6.76 -31.29 3.49
CA LEU A 355 7.63 -31.32 4.65
C LEU A 355 7.08 -32.26 5.71
N ASP A 356 7.95 -32.73 6.58
CA ASP A 356 7.56 -33.47 7.78
C ASP A 356 7.15 -32.48 8.87
N LYS A 357 5.93 -32.62 9.39
CA LYS A 357 5.39 -31.79 10.47
C LYS A 357 6.14 -32.01 11.79
N ASP A 358 6.76 -33.18 11.96
CA ASP A 358 7.47 -33.58 13.17
C ASP A 358 8.98 -33.25 13.06
N ASP A 359 9.42 -32.62 11.95
CA ASP A 359 10.79 -32.10 11.80
C ASP A 359 11.03 -30.91 12.76
N PRO A 360 12.03 -30.99 13.66
CA PRO A 360 12.36 -29.89 14.56
C PRO A 360 12.65 -28.55 13.85
N LEU A 361 13.17 -28.57 12.62
CA LEU A 361 13.41 -27.36 11.83
C LEU A 361 12.10 -26.68 11.41
N VAL A 362 11.06 -27.47 11.13
CA VAL A 362 9.73 -26.98 10.77
C VAL A 362 9.04 -26.38 11.99
N GLU A 363 9.08 -27.07 13.13
CA GLU A 363 8.54 -26.55 14.40
C GLU A 363 9.22 -25.23 14.79
N GLU A 364 10.55 -25.16 14.64
CA GLU A 364 11.33 -23.95 14.91
C GLU A 364 10.98 -22.82 13.92
N ALA A 365 10.78 -23.14 12.63
CA ALA A 365 10.37 -22.15 11.63
C ALA A 365 9.00 -21.52 11.96
N ILE A 366 8.01 -22.33 12.36
CA ILE A 366 6.68 -21.85 12.78
C ILE A 366 6.81 -20.85 13.94
N LYS A 367 7.60 -21.18 14.97
CA LYS A 367 7.85 -20.30 16.13
C LYS A 367 8.42 -18.95 15.68
N PHE A 368 9.38 -18.95 14.76
CA PHE A 368 9.98 -17.70 14.27
C PHE A 368 9.05 -16.88 13.38
N TYR A 369 8.18 -17.50 12.58
CA TYR A 369 7.16 -16.75 11.85
C TYR A 369 6.17 -16.06 12.80
N HIS A 370 5.67 -16.75 13.83
CA HIS A 370 4.82 -16.13 14.84
C HIS A 370 5.52 -14.95 15.53
N LYS A 371 6.75 -15.15 16.01
CA LYS A 371 7.54 -14.08 16.64
C LYS A 371 7.78 -12.89 15.69
N ALA A 372 7.96 -13.13 14.39
CA ALA A 372 8.08 -12.07 13.39
C ALA A 372 6.80 -11.25 13.26
N ILE A 373 5.63 -11.90 13.24
CA ILE A 373 4.31 -11.26 13.17
C ILE A 373 4.07 -10.45 14.45
N ASP A 374 4.31 -11.05 15.62
CA ASP A 374 4.12 -10.43 16.93
C ASP A 374 4.96 -9.14 17.09
N ILE A 375 6.27 -9.20 16.82
CA ILE A 375 7.16 -8.03 16.92
C ILE A 375 6.72 -6.92 15.95
N SER A 376 6.18 -7.30 14.80
CA SER A 376 5.72 -6.31 13.82
C SER A 376 4.37 -5.68 14.15
N HIS A 377 3.67 -6.13 15.20
CA HIS A 377 2.27 -5.78 15.47
C HIS A 377 1.40 -6.04 14.23
N GLU A 378 1.48 -7.26 13.68
CA GLU A 378 0.69 -7.70 12.54
C GLU A 378 1.04 -7.04 11.18
N GLU A 379 1.97 -6.08 11.13
CA GLU A 379 2.36 -5.37 9.90
C GLU A 379 3.20 -6.21 8.92
N ASN A 380 3.83 -7.30 9.36
CA ASN A 380 4.66 -8.16 8.49
C ASN A 380 3.81 -9.16 7.70
N VAL A 381 3.04 -8.65 6.74
CA VAL A 381 2.20 -9.45 5.82
C VAL A 381 2.99 -10.56 5.11
N PRO A 382 4.22 -10.34 4.61
CA PRO A 382 5.03 -11.41 4.03
C PRO A 382 5.31 -12.59 4.99
N ALA A 383 5.43 -12.33 6.30
CA ALA A 383 5.62 -13.39 7.29
C ALA A 383 4.35 -14.23 7.47
N LYS A 384 3.16 -13.61 7.50
CA LYS A 384 1.86 -14.31 7.52
C LYS A 384 1.71 -15.23 6.32
N LEU A 385 2.02 -14.72 5.13
CA LEU A 385 1.97 -15.49 3.90
C LEU A 385 2.94 -16.68 3.95
N SER A 386 4.19 -16.45 4.39
CA SER A 386 5.20 -17.52 4.51
C SER A 386 4.80 -18.60 5.54
N LEU A 387 4.13 -18.19 6.62
CA LEU A 387 3.58 -19.12 7.62
C LEU A 387 2.45 -19.95 7.03
N ALA A 388 1.56 -19.34 6.25
CA ALA A 388 0.49 -20.04 5.53
C ALA A 388 1.06 -21.10 4.58
N ASP A 389 2.09 -20.75 3.79
CA ASP A 389 2.74 -21.70 2.90
C ASP A 389 3.42 -22.86 3.65
N LEU A 390 4.00 -22.57 4.82
CA LEU A 390 4.60 -23.61 5.66
C LEU A 390 3.53 -24.57 6.19
N TYR A 391 2.42 -24.06 6.73
CA TYR A 391 1.28 -24.89 7.14
C TYR A 391 0.73 -25.73 5.98
N PHE A 392 0.64 -25.14 4.79
CA PHE A 392 0.21 -25.86 3.59
C PHE A 392 1.15 -27.04 3.28
N SER A 393 2.47 -26.84 3.38
CA SER A 393 3.47 -27.87 3.07
C SER A 393 3.54 -29.05 4.06
N ILE A 394 2.89 -28.92 5.22
CA ILE A 394 2.78 -29.97 6.24
C ILE A 394 1.34 -30.52 6.37
N ASP A 395 0.53 -30.34 5.31
CA ASP A 395 -0.87 -30.75 5.22
C ASP A 395 -1.79 -30.21 6.34
N GLN A 396 -1.41 -29.10 6.98
CA GLN A 396 -2.26 -28.39 7.94
C GLN A 396 -3.12 -27.34 7.23
N PHE A 397 -3.95 -27.79 6.29
CA PHE A 397 -4.68 -26.92 5.36
C PHE A 397 -5.61 -25.92 6.05
N GLU A 398 -6.22 -26.25 7.20
CA GLU A 398 -7.06 -25.30 7.92
C GLU A 398 -6.26 -24.18 8.61
N HIS A 399 -5.07 -24.49 9.12
CA HIS A 399 -4.16 -23.48 9.67
C HIS A 399 -3.63 -22.58 8.55
N ALA A 400 -3.28 -23.18 7.40
CA ALA A 400 -2.87 -22.43 6.21
C ALA A 400 -3.98 -21.49 5.71
N LEU A 401 -5.21 -22.00 5.58
CA LEU A 401 -6.38 -21.22 5.15
C LEU A 401 -6.65 -20.05 6.11
N ALA A 402 -6.57 -20.27 7.42
CA ALA A 402 -6.71 -19.20 8.41
C ALA A 402 -5.68 -18.09 8.22
N GLN A 403 -4.41 -18.44 7.97
CA GLN A 403 -3.33 -17.46 7.74
C GLN A 403 -3.48 -16.73 6.38
N TYR A 404 -3.90 -17.42 5.31
CA TYR A 404 -4.21 -16.76 4.05
C TYR A 404 -5.39 -15.78 4.19
N ASN A 405 -6.44 -16.17 4.93
CA ASN A 405 -7.57 -15.28 5.20
C ASN A 405 -7.16 -14.05 6.01
N GLN A 406 -6.23 -14.17 6.97
CA GLN A 406 -5.67 -12.99 7.66
C GLN A 406 -4.94 -12.01 6.74
N VAL A 407 -4.46 -12.44 5.56
CA VAL A 407 -3.89 -11.56 4.53
C VAL A 407 -5.01 -10.98 3.65
N ILE A 408 -6.01 -11.78 3.30
CA ILE A 408 -7.17 -11.37 2.48
C ILE A 408 -8.03 -10.35 3.23
N ASP A 409 -8.23 -10.54 4.52
CA ASP A 409 -9.13 -9.73 5.34
C ASP A 409 -8.55 -8.36 5.75
N GLN A 410 -7.32 -8.04 5.32
CA GLN A 410 -6.69 -6.76 5.68
C GLN A 410 -7.35 -5.58 4.95
N PRO A 411 -7.76 -4.53 5.67
CA PRO A 411 -8.47 -3.39 5.08
C PRO A 411 -7.58 -2.51 4.18
N GLU A 412 -6.27 -2.60 4.35
CA GLU A 412 -5.28 -1.86 3.60
C GLU A 412 -4.52 -2.82 2.69
N ALA A 413 -4.98 -2.96 1.45
CA ALA A 413 -4.38 -3.87 0.48
C ALA A 413 -3.03 -3.35 -0.10
N LYS A 414 -2.12 -2.94 0.79
CA LYS A 414 -0.78 -2.38 0.53
C LYS A 414 0.20 -3.40 -0.09
N PHE A 415 -0.15 -4.69 -0.03
CA PHE A 415 0.66 -5.80 -0.53
C PHE A 415 -0.11 -6.60 -1.58
N LEU A 416 -0.44 -5.97 -2.71
CA LEU A 416 -1.25 -6.59 -3.78
C LEU A 416 -0.72 -7.96 -4.22
N LEU A 417 0.61 -8.12 -4.35
CA LEU A 417 1.21 -9.44 -4.68
C LEU A 417 0.99 -10.49 -3.58
N CYS A 418 1.04 -10.09 -2.30
CA CYS A 418 0.76 -11.01 -1.20
C CYS A 418 -0.72 -11.39 -1.18
N LEU A 419 -1.62 -10.44 -1.48
CA LEU A 419 -3.05 -10.68 -1.57
C LEU A 419 -3.40 -11.64 -2.72
N ILE A 420 -2.83 -11.43 -3.91
CA ILE A 420 -2.97 -12.38 -5.04
C ILE A 420 -2.51 -13.79 -4.63
N SER A 421 -1.35 -13.87 -3.98
CA SER A 421 -0.79 -15.17 -3.54
C SER A 421 -1.61 -15.79 -2.40
N ALA A 422 -2.26 -14.98 -1.56
CA ALA A 422 -3.12 -15.46 -0.49
C ALA A 422 -4.42 -16.07 -1.05
N HIS A 423 -5.05 -15.44 -2.05
CA HIS A 423 -6.19 -16.04 -2.76
C HIS A 423 -5.81 -17.35 -3.45
N GLU A 424 -4.66 -17.39 -4.14
CA GLU A 424 -4.14 -18.64 -4.74
C GLU A 424 -3.95 -19.74 -3.68
N GLY A 425 -3.31 -19.40 -2.56
CA GLY A 425 -3.06 -20.32 -1.46
C GLY A 425 -4.35 -20.80 -0.78
N ALA A 426 -5.30 -19.91 -0.52
CA ALA A 426 -6.61 -20.23 0.04
C ALA A 426 -7.39 -21.17 -0.88
N GLY A 427 -7.38 -20.93 -2.20
CA GLY A 427 -7.98 -21.80 -3.21
C GLY A 427 -7.41 -23.22 -3.14
N LYS A 428 -6.07 -23.36 -3.09
CA LYS A 428 -5.40 -24.66 -2.92
C LYS A 428 -5.80 -25.36 -1.62
N CYS A 429 -5.86 -24.62 -0.50
CA CYS A 429 -6.29 -25.19 0.78
C CYS A 429 -7.70 -25.76 0.69
N LEU A 430 -8.64 -24.95 0.18
CA LEU A 430 -10.06 -25.34 0.05
C LEU A 430 -10.24 -26.54 -0.88
N GLN A 431 -9.49 -26.61 -1.98
CA GLN A 431 -9.52 -27.76 -2.87
C GLN A 431 -8.99 -29.03 -2.18
N ARG A 432 -7.88 -28.94 -1.43
CA ARG A 432 -7.34 -30.07 -0.66
C ARG A 432 -8.32 -30.53 0.42
N LEU A 433 -8.94 -29.60 1.13
CA LEU A 433 -9.98 -29.88 2.13
C LEU A 433 -11.22 -30.51 1.51
N SER A 434 -11.61 -30.11 0.30
CA SER A 434 -12.74 -30.71 -0.43
C SER A 434 -12.53 -32.18 -0.79
N ASN A 435 -11.27 -32.61 -0.87
CA ASN A 435 -10.91 -33.99 -1.17
C ASN A 435 -10.67 -34.83 0.09
N ALA A 436 -10.78 -34.24 1.30
CA ALA A 436 -10.61 -34.96 2.55
C ALA A 436 -11.82 -35.85 2.81
N ALA A 437 -11.58 -37.09 3.25
CA ALA A 437 -12.64 -38.06 3.54
C ALA A 437 -13.61 -37.62 4.66
N THR A 438 -13.19 -36.65 5.48
CA THR A 438 -13.96 -36.10 6.60
C THR A 438 -14.81 -34.88 6.21
N GLU A 439 -14.70 -34.37 4.99
CA GLU A 439 -15.42 -33.16 4.59
C GLU A 439 -16.91 -33.48 4.35
N SER A 440 -17.75 -32.80 5.12
CA SER A 440 -19.21 -32.95 5.08
C SER A 440 -19.84 -32.34 3.83
N ASN A 441 -19.19 -31.34 3.22
CA ASN A 441 -19.70 -30.64 2.04
C ASN A 441 -18.58 -30.31 1.05
N PRO A 442 -18.07 -31.31 0.30
CA PRO A 442 -16.95 -31.14 -0.61
C PRO A 442 -17.28 -30.17 -1.76
N GLU A 443 -18.52 -30.17 -2.26
CA GLU A 443 -18.94 -29.28 -3.35
C GLU A 443 -18.90 -27.80 -2.95
N ARG A 444 -19.30 -27.48 -1.71
CA ARG A 444 -19.19 -26.12 -1.17
C ARG A 444 -17.73 -25.66 -1.17
N ARG A 445 -16.81 -26.50 -0.67
CA ARG A 445 -15.38 -26.18 -0.62
C ARG A 445 -14.77 -26.03 -2.01
N ARG A 446 -15.16 -26.85 -3.00
CA ARG A 446 -14.73 -26.68 -4.40
C ARG A 446 -15.21 -25.38 -5.00
N ARG A 447 -16.46 -24.98 -4.72
CA ARG A 447 -17.00 -23.69 -5.15
C ARG A 447 -16.22 -22.52 -4.53
N GLU A 448 -15.98 -22.58 -3.22
CA GLU A 448 -15.17 -21.57 -2.53
C GLU A 448 -13.73 -21.54 -3.08
N ALA A 449 -13.13 -22.70 -3.37
CA ALA A 449 -11.80 -22.79 -3.98
C ALA A 449 -11.75 -22.10 -5.35
N ARG A 450 -12.73 -22.41 -6.22
CA ARG A 450 -12.88 -21.76 -7.53
C ARG A 450 -13.01 -20.25 -7.38
N GLU A 451 -13.86 -19.78 -6.47
CA GLU A 451 -14.02 -18.35 -6.20
C GLU A 451 -12.69 -17.68 -5.81
N GLN A 452 -11.89 -18.31 -4.94
CA GLN A 452 -10.59 -17.79 -4.55
C GLN A 452 -9.60 -17.74 -5.74
N PHE A 453 -9.55 -18.79 -6.57
CA PHE A 453 -8.72 -18.77 -7.78
C PHE A 453 -9.14 -17.67 -8.76
N THR A 454 -10.45 -17.52 -9.01
CA THR A 454 -11.00 -16.46 -9.88
C THR A 454 -10.64 -15.07 -9.35
N LYS A 455 -10.72 -14.84 -8.03
CA LYS A 455 -10.30 -13.58 -7.40
C LYS A 455 -8.80 -13.31 -7.56
N GLY A 456 -7.96 -14.29 -7.22
CA GLY A 456 -6.51 -14.18 -7.38
C GLY A 456 -6.11 -13.88 -8.82
N PHE A 457 -6.75 -14.55 -9.78
CA PHE A 457 -6.56 -14.33 -11.21
C PHE A 457 -7.02 -12.93 -11.66
N SER A 458 -8.23 -12.51 -11.28
CA SER A 458 -8.77 -11.18 -11.59
C SER A 458 -7.86 -10.06 -11.10
N LEU A 459 -7.35 -10.18 -9.87
CA LEU A 459 -6.39 -9.23 -9.29
C LEU A 459 -5.05 -9.21 -10.03
N ALA A 460 -4.58 -10.37 -10.50
CA ALA A 460 -3.36 -10.45 -11.28
C ALA A 460 -3.53 -9.87 -12.69
N ALA A 461 -4.71 -10.00 -13.29
CA ALA A 461 -5.05 -9.40 -14.59
C ALA A 461 -5.16 -7.86 -14.48
N ASP A 462 -5.85 -7.35 -13.46
CA ASP A 462 -5.89 -5.91 -13.16
C ASP A 462 -4.49 -5.34 -12.86
N LEU A 463 -3.64 -6.12 -12.19
CA LEU A 463 -2.24 -5.73 -12.00
C LEU A 463 -1.47 -5.69 -13.32
N ALA A 464 -1.70 -6.65 -14.20
CA ALA A 464 -1.04 -6.75 -15.50
C ALA A 464 -1.43 -5.59 -16.43
N SER A 465 -2.70 -5.18 -16.43
CA SER A 465 -3.24 -4.15 -17.33
C SER A 465 -2.79 -2.74 -16.99
N LYS A 466 -2.02 -2.57 -15.90
CA LYS A 466 -1.48 -1.27 -15.46
C LYS A 466 -0.05 -1.02 -15.97
N TYR A 467 0.48 -1.95 -16.78
CA TYR A 467 1.81 -1.92 -17.37
C TYR A 467 1.68 -2.11 -18.90
N SER A 468 1.11 -1.12 -19.60
CA SER A 468 0.81 -1.07 -21.04
C SER A 468 2.00 -1.16 -21.97
N GLN A 469 3.23 -0.94 -21.50
CA GLN A 469 4.42 -1.14 -22.36
C GLN A 469 4.60 -2.59 -22.85
N SER A 470 3.75 -3.54 -22.43
CA SER A 470 3.79 -4.93 -22.88
C SER A 470 2.42 -5.61 -23.02
N GLU A 471 1.32 -4.88 -23.16
CA GLU A 471 -0.05 -5.47 -23.26
C GLU A 471 -0.16 -6.53 -24.37
N ILE A 472 0.41 -6.24 -25.55
CA ILE A 472 0.44 -7.15 -26.70
C ILE A 472 1.18 -8.46 -26.36
N MET A 473 2.27 -8.39 -25.60
CA MET A 473 3.08 -9.57 -25.28
C MET A 473 2.43 -10.46 -24.22
N ILE A 474 1.61 -9.91 -23.32
CA ILE A 474 1.03 -10.67 -22.20
C ILE A 474 -0.10 -11.58 -22.68
N TRP A 475 -1.00 -11.06 -23.52
CA TRP A 475 -2.09 -11.85 -24.09
C TRP A 475 -1.59 -13.00 -24.98
N ASP A 476 -0.63 -12.71 -25.86
CA ASP A 476 -0.02 -13.73 -26.70
C ASP A 476 0.77 -14.76 -25.88
N SER A 477 1.41 -14.32 -24.79
CA SER A 477 2.08 -15.22 -23.84
C SER A 477 1.09 -16.11 -23.08
N LEU A 478 -0.08 -15.58 -22.73
CA LEU A 478 -1.17 -16.34 -22.13
C LEU A 478 -1.66 -17.43 -23.10
N LYS A 479 -1.91 -17.08 -24.37
CA LYS A 479 -2.26 -18.04 -25.42
C LYS A 479 -1.22 -19.15 -25.56
N GLN A 480 0.06 -18.78 -25.61
CA GLN A 480 1.15 -19.74 -25.73
C GLN A 480 1.26 -20.67 -24.50
N LEU A 481 1.01 -20.18 -23.29
CA LEU A 481 1.04 -20.99 -22.07
C LEU A 481 -0.13 -21.97 -21.98
N ILE A 482 -1.31 -21.58 -22.44
CA ILE A 482 -2.51 -22.43 -22.46
C ILE A 482 -2.37 -23.54 -23.52
N ASN A 483 -1.81 -23.19 -24.68
CA ASN A 483 -1.71 -24.09 -25.83
C ASN A 483 -0.42 -24.93 -25.85
N ALA A 484 0.53 -24.67 -24.95
CA ALA A 484 1.74 -25.47 -24.84
C ALA A 484 1.41 -26.83 -24.19
N ASP A 485 1.36 -27.88 -25.00
CA ASP A 485 1.35 -29.27 -24.52
C ASP A 485 2.50 -29.47 -23.51
N GLU A 486 2.22 -30.24 -22.44
CA GLU A 486 3.13 -30.49 -21.29
C GLU A 486 4.55 -30.98 -21.68
N GLN A 487 4.79 -31.34 -22.95
CA GLN A 487 6.03 -31.97 -23.44
C GLN A 487 6.91 -31.11 -24.36
N SER A 488 6.51 -29.92 -24.81
CA SER A 488 7.33 -29.12 -25.75
C SER A 488 7.85 -27.79 -25.17
N THR A 489 8.63 -27.84 -24.09
CA THR A 489 9.35 -26.67 -23.58
C THR A 489 10.72 -26.50 -24.25
N SER A 490 10.74 -26.29 -25.57
CA SER A 490 11.97 -25.88 -26.27
C SER A 490 12.01 -24.35 -26.40
N ASN A 491 13.12 -23.77 -25.92
CA ASN A 491 13.72 -22.43 -26.09
C ASN A 491 12.89 -21.15 -26.41
N GLY A 492 11.71 -21.20 -27.06
CA GLY A 492 10.83 -20.02 -27.28
C GLY A 492 10.19 -19.50 -25.99
N ALA A 493 9.86 -20.40 -25.06
CA ALA A 493 9.36 -20.06 -23.71
C ALA A 493 10.39 -19.34 -22.82
N ARG A 494 11.65 -19.20 -23.26
CA ARG A 494 12.67 -18.47 -22.48
C ARG A 494 12.45 -16.96 -22.49
N ASN A 495 11.89 -16.39 -23.56
CA ASN A 495 11.64 -14.94 -23.68
C ASN A 495 10.39 -14.45 -22.93
N ILE A 496 9.49 -15.34 -22.49
CA ILE A 496 8.25 -14.99 -21.74
C ILE A 496 8.53 -14.78 -20.23
N ASN A 497 9.75 -15.06 -19.76
CA ASN A 497 10.05 -15.29 -18.34
C ASN A 497 10.15 -14.06 -17.43
N GLN A 498 9.56 -12.93 -17.80
CA GLN A 498 9.68 -11.70 -17.01
C GLN A 498 8.36 -11.27 -16.36
N THR A 499 7.63 -12.30 -15.92
CA THR A 499 6.95 -12.43 -14.63
C THR A 499 6.08 -11.26 -14.17
N ILE A 500 4.98 -11.04 -14.87
CA ILE A 500 3.77 -10.57 -14.20
C ILE A 500 3.20 -11.77 -13.42
N LYS A 501 2.83 -11.58 -12.15
CA LYS A 501 2.26 -12.64 -11.28
C LYS A 501 1.14 -13.44 -11.97
N LEU A 502 0.42 -12.82 -12.91
CA LEU A 502 -0.56 -13.45 -13.80
C LEU A 502 -0.01 -14.68 -14.54
N LEU A 503 1.16 -14.57 -15.17
CA LEU A 503 1.79 -15.67 -15.92
C LEU A 503 2.27 -16.81 -15.00
N GLU A 504 2.50 -16.54 -13.72
CA GLU A 504 2.88 -17.57 -12.74
C GLU A 504 1.67 -18.32 -12.21
N LEU A 505 0.60 -17.60 -11.88
CA LEU A 505 -0.68 -18.22 -11.54
C LEU A 505 -1.10 -19.20 -12.65
N MET A 506 -0.87 -18.83 -13.90
CA MET A 506 -1.18 -19.66 -15.06
C MET A 506 -0.33 -20.93 -15.23
N LYS A 507 0.78 -21.07 -14.50
CA LYS A 507 1.53 -22.34 -14.45
C LYS A 507 0.91 -23.34 -13.46
N ASN A 508 -0.02 -22.88 -12.63
CA ASN A 508 -0.75 -23.76 -11.73
C ASN A 508 -1.92 -24.38 -12.46
N LYS A 509 -1.92 -25.71 -12.60
CA LYS A 509 -2.98 -26.49 -13.24
C LYS A 509 -4.39 -26.12 -12.76
N ASP A 510 -4.59 -25.91 -11.46
CA ASP A 510 -5.91 -25.59 -10.90
C ASP A 510 -6.41 -24.21 -11.37
N VAL A 511 -5.50 -23.25 -11.52
CA VAL A 511 -5.82 -21.93 -12.07
C VAL A 511 -5.97 -22.00 -13.59
N SER A 512 -5.14 -22.79 -14.27
CA SER A 512 -5.28 -23.06 -15.71
C SER A 512 -6.62 -23.71 -16.04
N GLU A 513 -7.13 -24.61 -15.19
CA GLU A 513 -8.46 -25.19 -15.34
C GLU A 513 -9.55 -24.11 -15.25
N VAL A 514 -9.49 -23.23 -14.24
CA VAL A 514 -10.41 -22.09 -14.13
C VAL A 514 -10.30 -21.18 -15.36
N LEU A 515 -9.09 -20.92 -15.86
CA LEU A 515 -8.93 -20.12 -17.07
C LEU A 515 -9.48 -20.84 -18.31
N ASN A 516 -9.18 -22.11 -18.49
CA ASN A 516 -9.66 -22.90 -19.62
C ASN A 516 -11.19 -22.99 -19.60
N GLU A 517 -11.81 -23.11 -18.42
CA GLU A 517 -13.26 -22.97 -18.28
C GLU A 517 -13.73 -21.57 -18.64
N MET A 518 -13.02 -20.53 -18.19
CA MET A 518 -13.36 -19.17 -18.53
C MET A 518 -13.23 -18.85 -20.03
N LEU A 519 -12.43 -19.65 -20.75
CA LEU A 519 -12.08 -19.50 -22.16
C LEU A 519 -12.61 -20.67 -23.03
N LYS A 520 -13.52 -21.51 -22.52
CA LYS A 520 -13.88 -22.87 -23.02
C LYS A 520 -14.32 -23.04 -24.49
N ASP A 521 -14.42 -21.98 -25.30
CA ASP A 521 -14.91 -21.99 -26.69
C ASP A 521 -14.09 -21.05 -27.58
N ASP A 522 -12.83 -21.43 -27.80
CA ASP A 522 -11.80 -20.70 -28.54
C ASP A 522 -11.43 -19.30 -28.02
N LEU A 523 -10.14 -19.04 -28.11
CA LEU A 523 -9.41 -17.82 -27.76
C LEU A 523 -9.74 -16.61 -28.66
N GLU A 524 -10.88 -16.66 -29.33
CA GLU A 524 -11.34 -15.79 -30.39
C GLU A 524 -12.44 -14.87 -29.88
N VAL A 525 -12.19 -14.17 -28.77
CA VAL A 525 -12.85 -12.87 -28.57
C VAL A 525 -12.21 -11.92 -29.60
N ASN A 526 -12.59 -12.10 -30.86
CA ASN A 526 -11.96 -11.44 -32.00
C ASN A 526 -12.47 -10.01 -32.16
N ASN A 527 -13.67 -9.74 -31.63
CA ASN A 527 -14.35 -8.46 -31.70
C ASN A 527 -15.10 -8.19 -30.40
N VAL A 528 -15.58 -6.95 -30.27
CA VAL A 528 -16.29 -6.48 -29.06
C VAL A 528 -17.66 -7.13 -28.87
N ASN A 529 -18.33 -7.61 -29.91
CA ASN A 529 -19.64 -8.27 -29.77
C ASN A 529 -19.49 -9.63 -29.08
N ASP A 530 -18.49 -10.43 -29.46
CA ASP A 530 -18.20 -11.72 -28.81
C ASP A 530 -17.86 -11.51 -27.32
N PHE A 531 -17.19 -10.39 -27.00
CA PHE A 531 -16.91 -9.99 -25.63
C PHE A 531 -18.19 -9.64 -24.86
N GLU A 532 -19.09 -8.84 -25.46
CA GLU A 532 -20.37 -8.46 -24.88
C GLU A 532 -21.23 -9.68 -24.57
N GLU A 533 -21.45 -10.56 -25.55
CA GLU A 533 -22.29 -11.76 -25.38
C GLU A 533 -21.78 -12.65 -24.25
N ARG A 534 -20.46 -12.84 -24.16
CA ARG A 534 -19.85 -13.67 -23.12
C ARG A 534 -19.95 -13.03 -21.74
N LEU A 535 -19.77 -11.72 -21.65
CA LEU A 535 -19.89 -10.99 -20.39
C LEU A 535 -21.35 -10.99 -19.90
N GLU A 536 -22.32 -10.84 -20.81
CA GLU A 536 -23.75 -10.98 -20.51
C GLU A 536 -24.10 -12.40 -20.01
N HIS A 537 -23.52 -13.42 -20.62
CA HIS A 537 -23.70 -14.81 -20.19
C HIS A 537 -23.27 -15.02 -18.73
N TYR A 538 -22.08 -14.57 -18.34
CA TYR A 538 -21.64 -14.67 -16.93
C TYR A 538 -22.57 -13.94 -15.95
N ILE A 539 -23.05 -12.75 -16.33
CA ILE A 539 -23.99 -11.99 -15.50
C ILE A 539 -25.33 -12.73 -15.36
N ALA A 540 -25.84 -13.31 -16.45
CA ALA A 540 -27.07 -14.09 -16.45
C ALA A 540 -26.97 -15.36 -15.58
N GLU A 541 -25.81 -16.03 -15.57
CA GLU A 541 -25.53 -17.18 -14.70
C GLU A 541 -25.23 -16.78 -13.25
N ARG A 542 -25.19 -15.48 -12.94
CA ARG A 542 -24.78 -14.92 -11.64
C ARG A 542 -23.34 -15.29 -11.23
N ASP A 543 -22.48 -15.62 -12.18
CA ASP A 543 -21.04 -15.78 -11.96
C ASP A 543 -20.34 -14.42 -12.07
N PHE A 544 -20.60 -13.55 -11.08
CA PHE A 544 -20.10 -12.18 -11.08
C PHE A 544 -18.58 -12.08 -10.91
N GLU A 545 -17.96 -13.04 -10.23
CA GLU A 545 -16.50 -13.08 -10.10
C GLU A 545 -15.86 -13.53 -11.43
N GLY A 546 -16.47 -14.50 -12.13
CA GLY A 546 -16.09 -14.88 -13.50
C GLY A 546 -16.22 -13.70 -14.47
N ALA A 547 -17.34 -12.96 -14.42
CA ALA A 547 -17.57 -11.77 -15.23
C ALA A 547 -16.47 -10.71 -15.01
N LEU A 548 -16.15 -10.39 -13.76
CA LEU A 548 -15.12 -9.41 -13.41
C LEU A 548 -13.72 -9.87 -13.82
N ALA A 549 -13.39 -11.15 -13.59
CA ALA A 549 -12.12 -11.73 -14.01
C ALA A 549 -11.96 -11.69 -15.54
N PHE A 550 -13.03 -12.02 -16.27
CA PHE A 550 -13.05 -11.95 -17.73
C PHE A 550 -12.89 -10.52 -18.24
N LEU A 551 -13.61 -9.55 -17.66
CA LEU A 551 -13.46 -8.13 -17.99
C LEU A 551 -12.03 -7.63 -17.78
N ASN A 552 -11.39 -7.96 -16.65
CA ASN A 552 -10.02 -7.55 -16.37
C ASN A 552 -9.01 -8.25 -17.29
N LEU A 553 -9.27 -9.50 -17.65
CA LEU A 553 -8.46 -10.25 -18.59
C LEU A 553 -8.54 -9.65 -20.01
N SER A 554 -9.73 -9.32 -20.49
CA SER A 554 -9.95 -8.75 -21.82
C SER A 554 -9.32 -7.36 -22.01
N ARG A 555 -9.04 -6.62 -20.92
CA ARG A 555 -8.26 -5.37 -20.97
C ARG A 555 -6.82 -5.58 -21.44
N LEU A 556 -6.29 -6.81 -21.37
CA LEU A 556 -4.97 -7.14 -21.90
C LEU A 556 -5.00 -7.41 -23.41
N HIS A 557 -6.19 -7.47 -24.02
CA HIS A 557 -6.36 -7.73 -25.44
C HIS A 557 -6.36 -6.42 -26.22
N SER A 558 -5.20 -6.00 -26.73
CA SER A 558 -5.04 -4.73 -27.46
C SER A 558 -6.05 -4.54 -28.61
N ALA A 559 -6.36 -5.59 -29.36
CA ALA A 559 -7.34 -5.48 -30.45
C ALA A 559 -8.76 -5.13 -29.97
N LEU A 560 -9.15 -5.52 -28.75
CA LEU A 560 -10.43 -5.14 -28.17
C LEU A 560 -10.38 -3.73 -27.59
N VAL A 561 -9.32 -3.40 -26.85
CA VAL A 561 -9.19 -2.08 -26.19
C VAL A 561 -9.06 -0.95 -27.20
N ASN A 562 -8.42 -1.20 -28.35
CA ASN A 562 -8.24 -0.24 -29.43
C ASN A 562 -9.43 -0.16 -30.40
N ASP A 563 -10.47 -0.98 -30.22
CA ASP A 563 -11.70 -0.90 -31.01
C ASP A 563 -12.57 0.27 -30.51
N ASP A 564 -13.05 1.11 -31.42
CA ASP A 564 -13.91 2.27 -31.08
C ASP A 564 -15.17 1.86 -30.29
N SER A 565 -15.69 0.65 -30.52
CA SER A 565 -16.85 0.10 -29.82
C SER A 565 -16.56 -0.27 -28.37
N TRP A 566 -15.29 -0.37 -27.96
CA TRP A 566 -14.89 -0.61 -26.56
C TRP A 566 -15.34 0.51 -25.62
N SER A 567 -15.51 1.72 -26.16
CA SER A 567 -16.02 2.89 -25.44
C SER A 567 -17.48 3.18 -25.76
N SER A 568 -18.19 2.24 -26.40
CA SER A 568 -19.62 2.40 -26.69
C SER A 568 -20.43 2.51 -25.39
N SER A 569 -21.57 3.20 -25.47
CA SER A 569 -22.49 3.34 -24.32
C SER A 569 -22.98 1.98 -23.81
N ASN A 570 -23.22 1.03 -24.72
CA ASN A 570 -23.74 -0.29 -24.39
C ASN A 570 -22.71 -1.11 -23.63
N LEU A 571 -21.46 -1.15 -24.13
CA LEU A 571 -20.41 -1.85 -23.42
C LEU A 571 -20.08 -1.19 -22.09
N THR A 572 -20.10 0.13 -22.04
CA THR A 572 -19.89 0.87 -20.79
C THR A 572 -20.97 0.53 -19.76
N ASP A 573 -22.24 0.45 -20.17
CA ASP A 573 -23.34 -0.04 -19.33
C ASP A 573 -23.09 -1.47 -18.81
N LEU A 574 -22.60 -2.36 -19.67
CA LEU A 574 -22.29 -3.74 -19.32
C LEU A 574 -21.10 -3.85 -18.34
N LYS A 575 -20.06 -3.03 -18.53
CA LYS A 575 -18.95 -2.88 -17.58
C LYS A 575 -19.47 -2.42 -16.22
N TYR A 576 -20.37 -1.44 -16.18
CA TYR A 576 -21.01 -1.00 -14.93
C TYR A 576 -21.83 -2.11 -14.25
N LYS A 577 -22.65 -2.85 -15.00
CA LYS A 577 -23.38 -4.01 -14.46
C LYS A 577 -22.43 -5.03 -13.83
N THR A 578 -21.32 -5.33 -14.51
CA THR A 578 -20.30 -6.27 -14.03
C THR A 578 -19.71 -5.82 -12.70
N TYR A 579 -19.27 -4.56 -12.62
CA TYR A 579 -18.72 -4.00 -11.39
C TYR A 579 -19.73 -3.97 -10.25
N LEU A 580 -20.96 -3.51 -10.50
CA LEU A 580 -22.02 -3.47 -9.49
C LEU A 580 -22.37 -4.85 -8.95
N ALA A 581 -22.49 -5.85 -9.83
CA ALA A 581 -22.84 -7.21 -9.43
C ALA A 581 -21.71 -7.88 -8.63
N ALA A 582 -20.45 -7.70 -9.04
CA ALA A 582 -19.30 -8.19 -8.30
C ALA A 582 -19.14 -7.48 -6.94
N ALA A 583 -19.32 -6.16 -6.90
CA ALA A 583 -19.27 -5.38 -5.66
C ALA A 583 -20.38 -5.82 -4.70
N TRP A 584 -21.61 -5.99 -5.20
CA TRP A 584 -22.75 -6.49 -4.42
C TRP A 584 -22.46 -7.83 -3.77
N ASN A 585 -22.00 -8.81 -4.56
CA ASN A 585 -21.65 -10.15 -4.07
C ASN A 585 -20.59 -10.09 -2.96
N ARG A 586 -19.58 -9.23 -3.12
CA ARG A 586 -18.52 -9.04 -2.11
C ARG A 586 -19.02 -8.33 -0.86
N VAL A 587 -19.89 -7.33 -0.99
CA VAL A 587 -20.52 -6.62 0.13
C VAL A 587 -21.40 -7.56 0.96
N LEU A 588 -22.19 -8.43 0.32
CA LEU A 588 -23.01 -9.43 1.03
C LEU A 588 -22.18 -10.38 1.90
N LYS A 589 -20.94 -10.66 1.46
CA LYS A 589 -19.97 -11.48 2.19
C LYS A 589 -19.11 -10.65 3.16
N TYR A 590 -19.36 -9.35 3.29
CA TYR A 590 -18.52 -8.38 4.02
C TYR A 590 -17.04 -8.40 3.63
N SER A 591 -16.75 -8.79 2.38
CA SER A 591 -15.38 -8.90 1.89
C SER A 591 -14.74 -7.50 1.75
N PRO A 592 -13.50 -7.31 2.24
CA PRO A 592 -12.77 -6.05 2.04
C PRO A 592 -12.42 -5.80 0.57
N ASP A 593 -12.41 -6.84 -0.28
CA ASP A 593 -12.13 -6.74 -1.70
C ASP A 593 -13.22 -6.00 -2.49
N ALA A 594 -14.40 -5.78 -1.90
CA ALA A 594 -15.46 -4.96 -2.51
C ALA A 594 -14.94 -3.55 -2.85
N ARG A 595 -14.09 -3.01 -1.97
CA ARG A 595 -13.43 -1.71 -2.11
C ARG A 595 -12.80 -1.51 -3.50
N ARG A 596 -12.07 -2.51 -3.99
CA ARG A 596 -11.35 -2.38 -5.28
C ARG A 596 -12.30 -2.36 -6.47
N VAL A 597 -13.40 -3.10 -6.39
CA VAL A 597 -14.43 -3.10 -7.42
C VAL A 597 -15.10 -1.72 -7.48
N PHE A 598 -15.37 -1.14 -6.31
CA PHE A 598 -15.88 0.23 -6.21
C PHE A 598 -14.90 1.26 -6.79
N GLN A 599 -13.60 1.15 -6.50
CA GLN A 599 -12.58 2.01 -7.08
C GLN A 599 -12.53 1.91 -8.62
N GLN A 600 -12.54 0.69 -9.17
CA GLN A 600 -12.55 0.49 -10.64
C GLN A 600 -13.79 1.09 -11.29
N MET A 601 -14.94 1.02 -10.62
CA MET A 601 -16.18 1.60 -11.12
C MET A 601 -16.19 3.12 -11.03
N PHE A 602 -15.74 3.68 -9.90
CA PHE A 602 -15.59 5.13 -9.76
C PHE A 602 -14.61 5.67 -10.81
N GLU A 603 -13.55 4.92 -11.10
CA GLU A 603 -12.60 5.27 -12.15
C GLU A 603 -13.23 5.29 -13.55
N LEU A 604 -14.10 4.33 -13.84
CA LEU A 604 -14.85 4.29 -15.09
C LEU A 604 -15.76 5.52 -15.25
N THR A 605 -16.33 6.03 -14.17
CA THR A 605 -17.25 7.19 -14.18
C THR A 605 -16.53 8.52 -14.23
N TYR A 606 -15.54 8.70 -13.37
CA TYR A 606 -14.95 10.02 -13.10
C TYR A 606 -13.50 10.16 -13.55
N GLY A 607 -12.92 9.10 -14.13
CA GLY A 607 -11.48 9.04 -14.36
C GLY A 607 -10.71 8.75 -13.08
N GLN A 608 -9.43 9.14 -13.02
CA GLN A 608 -8.50 8.63 -11.99
C GLN A 608 -9.06 8.65 -10.56
N CYS A 609 -8.97 7.48 -9.92
CA CYS A 609 -9.02 7.34 -8.47
C CYS A 609 -7.61 7.40 -7.89
N VAL A 610 -7.44 8.06 -6.75
CA VAL A 610 -6.25 8.00 -5.93
C VAL A 610 -6.03 6.54 -5.49
N GLY A 611 -4.97 5.94 -6.02
CA GLY A 611 -4.58 4.56 -5.74
C GLY A 611 -4.75 3.58 -6.91
N MET A 612 -5.21 4.05 -8.07
CA MET A 612 -5.17 3.30 -9.33
C MET A 612 -4.33 4.05 -10.38
N VAL A 613 -3.29 3.38 -10.88
CA VAL A 613 -2.31 3.91 -11.85
C VAL A 613 -2.92 3.94 -13.25
N LYS A 614 -2.76 5.05 -13.98
CA LYS A 614 -2.83 5.10 -15.46
C LYS A 614 -1.49 5.56 -16.04
N GLU A 615 -1.24 5.16 -17.28
CA GLU A 615 -0.09 5.49 -18.12
C GLU A 615 -0.33 6.70 -19.04
N GLU A 616 0.76 7.45 -19.25
CA GLU A 616 1.19 8.38 -20.34
C GLU A 616 0.21 9.53 -20.74
N ASP A 617 0.65 10.76 -21.07
CA ASP A 617 1.72 11.20 -21.98
C ASP A 617 2.67 12.31 -21.43
N ASP A 618 3.81 12.40 -22.11
CA ASP A 618 4.94 13.32 -21.97
C ASP A 618 4.63 14.82 -22.14
N ASP A 619 5.61 15.62 -21.70
CA ASP A 619 5.86 17.05 -22.00
C ASP A 619 4.96 18.09 -21.32
N GLU A 620 5.22 18.35 -20.04
CA GLU A 620 5.73 19.66 -19.56
C GLU A 620 5.72 19.69 -18.01
N VAL A 621 6.83 20.16 -17.44
CA VAL A 621 6.98 20.44 -16.01
C VAL A 621 6.10 21.63 -15.65
N MET A 622 4.82 21.37 -15.42
CA MET A 622 3.94 22.21 -14.62
C MET A 622 3.54 21.39 -13.39
N GLU A 623 3.46 22.04 -12.23
CA GLU A 623 2.93 21.45 -10.99
C GLU A 623 1.55 20.84 -11.28
N SER A 624 1.50 19.55 -11.61
CA SER A 624 0.24 18.85 -11.83
C SER A 624 -0.45 18.79 -10.47
N LYS A 625 -1.45 19.67 -10.31
CA LYS A 625 -2.29 19.72 -9.11
C LYS A 625 -2.78 18.29 -8.86
N VAL A 626 -2.40 17.72 -7.72
CA VAL A 626 -2.78 16.36 -7.34
C VAL A 626 -4.30 16.32 -7.29
N LYS A 627 -4.94 15.68 -8.28
CA LYS A 627 -6.38 15.46 -8.23
C LYS A 627 -6.70 14.43 -7.15
N HIS A 628 -7.64 14.77 -6.28
CA HIS A 628 -8.22 13.88 -5.27
C HIS A 628 -9.59 13.39 -5.77
N ASP A 629 -10.13 12.31 -5.18
CA ASP A 629 -11.35 11.71 -5.74
C ASP A 629 -12.60 12.50 -5.35
N VAL A 630 -12.78 12.73 -4.04
CA VAL A 630 -14.00 13.32 -3.49
C VAL A 630 -13.71 14.45 -2.50
N LEU A 631 -14.37 15.59 -2.71
CA LEU A 631 -14.46 16.67 -1.73
C LEU A 631 -15.83 16.64 -1.05
N ILE A 632 -15.88 16.42 0.26
CA ILE A 632 -17.11 16.59 1.05
C ILE A 632 -17.18 18.01 1.59
N VAL A 633 -18.13 18.79 1.10
CA VAL A 633 -18.43 20.12 1.61
C VAL A 633 -19.63 20.01 2.55
N SER A 634 -19.47 20.48 3.79
CA SER A 634 -20.53 20.49 4.79
C SER A 634 -20.77 21.90 5.32
N ASP A 635 -22.04 22.24 5.50
CA ASP A 635 -22.46 23.47 6.14
C ASP A 635 -22.40 23.33 7.67
N THR A 636 -21.61 24.20 8.32
CA THR A 636 -21.41 24.18 9.77
C THR A 636 -22.00 25.42 10.42
N THR A 637 -23.33 25.53 10.40
CA THR A 637 -24.02 26.39 11.37
C THR A 637 -23.94 25.77 12.76
N GLN A 638 -23.82 26.59 13.81
CA GLN A 638 -23.62 26.14 15.21
C GLN A 638 -24.66 25.11 15.71
N ASP A 639 -25.82 25.01 15.04
CA ASP A 639 -26.93 24.15 15.45
C ASP A 639 -27.07 22.83 14.63
N CYS A 640 -26.24 22.59 13.60
CA CYS A 640 -26.48 21.47 12.66
C CYS A 640 -25.57 20.24 12.88
N GLN A 641 -25.59 19.67 14.10
CA GLN A 641 -24.86 18.43 14.45
C GLN A 641 -25.14 17.27 13.47
N VAL A 642 -26.34 17.21 12.91
CA VAL A 642 -26.76 16.17 11.95
C VAL A 642 -25.95 16.23 10.65
N THR A 643 -25.74 17.41 10.08
CA THR A 643 -24.95 17.60 8.86
C THR A 643 -23.50 17.17 9.06
N LEU A 644 -22.93 17.52 10.22
CA LEU A 644 -21.59 17.10 10.62
C LEU A 644 -21.50 15.58 10.78
N ASN A 645 -22.46 14.96 11.45
CA ASN A 645 -22.51 13.49 11.61
C ASN A 645 -22.57 12.79 10.24
N VAL A 646 -23.42 13.27 9.33
CA VAL A 646 -23.54 12.72 7.99
C VAL A 646 -22.24 12.88 7.20
N ALA A 647 -21.62 14.05 7.22
CA ALA A 647 -20.34 14.28 6.53
C ALA A 647 -19.22 13.38 7.06
N GLU A 648 -19.13 13.18 8.38
CA GLU A 648 -18.15 12.28 9.00
C GLU A 648 -18.43 10.81 8.67
N ASN A 649 -19.69 10.38 8.73
CA ASN A 649 -20.07 9.01 8.41
C ASN A 649 -19.87 8.72 6.91
N LEU A 650 -20.18 9.66 6.01
CA LEU A 650 -19.88 9.54 4.58
C LEU A 650 -18.39 9.43 4.31
N TYR A 651 -17.56 10.24 4.98
CA TYR A 651 -16.11 10.12 4.89
C TYR A 651 -15.64 8.71 5.26
N LEU A 652 -16.18 8.11 6.32
CA LEU A 652 -15.84 6.74 6.72
C LEU A 652 -16.28 5.71 5.66
N VAL A 653 -17.49 5.84 5.12
CA VAL A 653 -18.00 4.93 4.08
C VAL A 653 -17.18 5.02 2.80
N LEU A 654 -16.95 6.24 2.29
CA LEU A 654 -16.15 6.48 1.09
C LEU A 654 -14.74 5.92 1.25
N LYS A 655 -14.09 6.18 2.39
CA LYS A 655 -12.70 5.78 2.62
C LYS A 655 -12.53 4.28 2.89
N ILE A 656 -13.36 3.70 3.75
CA ILE A 656 -13.17 2.34 4.25
C ILE A 656 -13.86 1.33 3.33
N VAL A 657 -15.13 1.59 2.97
CA VAL A 657 -15.94 0.65 2.19
C VAL A 657 -15.68 0.81 0.70
N PHE A 658 -15.74 2.04 0.19
CA PHE A 658 -15.57 2.30 -1.26
C PHE A 658 -14.11 2.51 -1.66
N GLY A 659 -13.25 2.85 -0.71
CA GLY A 659 -11.82 3.02 -0.95
C GLY A 659 -11.42 4.31 -1.63
N ILE A 660 -12.32 5.28 -1.68
CA ILE A 660 -12.21 6.53 -2.40
C ILE A 660 -11.49 7.56 -1.52
N ASP A 661 -10.46 8.22 -2.06
CA ASP A 661 -9.73 9.26 -1.34
C ASP A 661 -10.60 10.50 -1.17
N THR A 662 -10.78 10.90 0.08
CA THR A 662 -11.81 11.88 0.43
C THR A 662 -11.21 12.97 1.29
N VAL A 663 -11.43 14.22 0.89
CA VAL A 663 -11.10 15.42 1.67
C VAL A 663 -12.40 16.02 2.19
N LYS A 664 -12.38 16.56 3.40
CA LYS A 664 -13.52 17.29 3.97
C LYS A 664 -13.22 18.78 3.97
N TYR A 665 -14.23 19.58 3.71
CA TYR A 665 -14.18 21.02 3.79
C TYR A 665 -15.40 21.53 4.54
N LYS A 666 -15.17 22.44 5.49
CA LYS A 666 -16.21 23.04 6.33
C LYS A 666 -16.43 24.48 5.91
N VAL A 667 -17.69 24.83 5.65
CA VAL A 667 -18.07 26.19 5.28
C VAL A 667 -18.40 26.97 6.56
N GLU A 668 -17.50 27.83 7.01
CA GLU A 668 -17.72 28.74 8.13
C GLU A 668 -18.40 30.04 7.67
N SER A 669 -19.33 30.56 8.47
CA SER A 669 -20.31 31.56 8.06
C SER A 669 -19.80 33.01 7.89
N SER A 670 -18.57 33.34 8.27
CA SER A 670 -18.16 34.74 8.48
C SER A 670 -17.22 35.38 7.45
N CYS A 671 -16.38 34.62 6.74
CA CYS A 671 -15.47 35.19 5.72
C CYS A 671 -15.18 34.12 4.66
N PHE A 672 -15.87 34.19 3.51
CA PHE A 672 -15.70 33.19 2.45
C PHE A 672 -14.96 33.82 1.26
N GLU A 673 -13.76 33.33 0.95
CA GLU A 673 -13.08 33.63 -0.32
C GLU A 673 -13.53 32.58 -1.35
N HIS A 674 -14.59 32.90 -2.09
CA HIS A 674 -15.18 32.11 -3.18
C HIS A 674 -14.13 31.45 -4.09
N ASP A 675 -13.06 32.18 -4.38
CA ASP A 675 -12.01 31.77 -5.30
C ASP A 675 -11.22 30.56 -4.76
N GLN A 676 -11.05 30.45 -3.44
CA GLN A 676 -10.36 29.32 -2.82
C GLN A 676 -11.16 28.01 -2.94
N LEU A 677 -12.49 28.06 -2.71
CA LEU A 677 -13.34 26.87 -2.84
C LEU A 677 -13.44 26.43 -4.30
N SER A 678 -13.62 27.38 -5.22
CA SER A 678 -13.66 27.08 -6.65
C SER A 678 -12.35 26.45 -7.11
N GLN A 679 -11.21 27.02 -6.70
CA GLN A 679 -9.88 26.48 -6.99
C GLN A 679 -9.64 25.12 -6.32
N ALA A 680 -10.19 24.89 -5.13
CA ALA A 680 -10.13 23.60 -4.47
C ALA A 680 -10.94 22.56 -5.25
N MET A 681 -12.18 22.86 -5.64
CA MET A 681 -13.08 21.95 -6.37
C MET A 681 -12.52 21.48 -7.71
N GLU A 682 -11.76 22.32 -8.42
CA GLU A 682 -11.05 21.94 -9.66
C GLU A 682 -10.07 20.76 -9.48
N ASN A 683 -9.63 20.53 -8.24
CA ASN A 683 -8.71 19.44 -7.91
C ASN A 683 -9.44 18.15 -7.51
N PHE A 684 -10.76 18.09 -7.65
CA PHE A 684 -11.54 16.89 -7.31
C PHE A 684 -12.33 16.39 -8.49
N SER A 685 -12.50 15.07 -8.58
CA SER A 685 -13.34 14.44 -9.61
C SER A 685 -14.83 14.56 -9.27
N LEU A 686 -15.17 14.51 -7.98
CA LEU A 686 -16.53 14.65 -7.47
C LEU A 686 -16.57 15.54 -6.23
N THR A 687 -17.54 16.45 -6.15
CA THR A 687 -17.82 17.25 -4.94
C THR A 687 -19.18 16.88 -4.35
N LEU A 688 -19.18 16.43 -3.11
CA LEU A 688 -20.37 16.07 -2.33
C LEU A 688 -20.75 17.20 -1.38
N TRP A 689 -21.93 17.78 -1.58
CA TRP A 689 -22.45 18.85 -0.73
C TRP A 689 -23.49 18.31 0.24
N VAL A 690 -23.15 18.27 1.54
CA VAL A 690 -24.09 17.91 2.59
C VAL A 690 -24.82 19.17 3.06
N LEU A 691 -26.08 19.30 2.63
CA LEU A 691 -26.89 20.50 2.84
C LEU A 691 -27.71 20.37 4.13
N GLY A 692 -27.33 21.16 5.14
CA GLY A 692 -28.09 21.41 6.36
C GLY A 692 -29.18 22.47 6.17
N ASP A 693 -29.73 22.97 7.27
CA ASP A 693 -30.82 23.96 7.29
C ASP A 693 -30.35 25.43 7.16
N ASN A 694 -29.10 25.69 6.73
CA ASN A 694 -28.63 27.07 6.49
C ASN A 694 -29.31 27.69 5.27
N ASP A 695 -30.10 28.73 5.54
CA ASP A 695 -30.84 29.49 4.54
C ASP A 695 -30.34 30.94 4.41
N SER A 696 -29.15 31.24 4.93
CA SER A 696 -28.56 32.58 4.83
C SER A 696 -28.40 33.02 3.37
N GLY A 697 -28.59 34.31 3.11
CA GLY A 697 -28.46 34.87 1.77
C GLY A 697 -27.08 34.65 1.17
N ALA A 698 -26.03 34.73 2.00
CA ALA A 698 -24.65 34.44 1.61
C ALA A 698 -24.48 32.98 1.15
N TYR A 699 -25.02 32.02 1.90
CA TYR A 699 -24.98 30.60 1.54
C TYR A 699 -25.73 30.31 0.24
N LYS A 700 -26.91 30.91 0.05
CA LYS A 700 -27.67 30.79 -1.21
C LYS A 700 -26.90 31.36 -2.40
N LYS A 701 -26.28 32.53 -2.23
CA LYS A 701 -25.44 33.15 -3.27
C LYS A 701 -24.20 32.29 -3.60
N MET A 702 -23.56 31.71 -2.59
CA MET A 702 -22.45 30.77 -2.79
C MET A 702 -22.92 29.53 -3.57
N LEU A 703 -24.07 28.94 -3.24
CA LEU A 703 -24.63 27.83 -4.03
C LEU A 703 -24.92 28.25 -5.48
N GLU A 704 -25.38 29.49 -5.71
CA GLU A 704 -25.54 30.11 -7.03
C GLU A 704 -24.25 30.19 -7.83
N GLU A 705 -23.16 30.57 -7.19
CA GLU A 705 -21.86 30.70 -7.83
C GLU A 705 -21.23 29.31 -8.07
N VAL A 706 -21.30 28.39 -7.10
CA VAL A 706 -20.82 27.00 -7.24
C VAL A 706 -21.54 26.27 -8.38
N ARG A 707 -22.82 26.55 -8.60
CA ARG A 707 -23.57 25.99 -9.75
C ARG A 707 -22.99 26.39 -11.11
N ILE A 708 -22.37 27.56 -11.21
CA ILE A 708 -21.81 28.07 -12.47
C ILE A 708 -20.46 27.41 -12.78
N SER A 709 -19.78 26.86 -11.78
CA SER A 709 -18.54 26.09 -11.98
C SER A 709 -18.82 24.81 -12.79
N LEU A 710 -18.26 24.74 -14.01
CA LEU A 710 -18.45 23.62 -14.95
C LEU A 710 -17.35 22.55 -14.84
N ALA A 711 -16.35 22.74 -13.98
CA ALA A 711 -15.13 21.93 -14.01
C ALA A 711 -15.25 20.56 -13.32
N THR A 712 -16.17 20.41 -12.36
CA THR A 712 -16.27 19.24 -11.47
C THR A 712 -17.71 18.76 -11.34
N GLU A 713 -17.94 17.44 -11.26
CA GLU A 713 -19.28 16.93 -11.01
C GLU A 713 -19.69 17.20 -9.55
N ILE A 714 -20.93 17.66 -9.36
CA ILE A 714 -21.44 18.08 -8.04
C ILE A 714 -22.70 17.31 -7.73
N ILE A 715 -22.68 16.64 -6.57
CA ILE A 715 -23.80 15.90 -6.02
C ILE A 715 -24.24 16.54 -4.70
N PHE A 716 -25.55 16.79 -4.57
CA PHE A 716 -26.12 17.36 -3.36
C PHE A 716 -26.79 16.28 -2.51
N MET A 717 -26.52 16.29 -1.21
CA MET A 717 -27.07 15.39 -0.21
C MET A 717 -27.79 16.22 0.85
N SER A 718 -29.11 16.26 0.81
CA SER A 718 -29.93 17.12 1.67
C SER A 718 -30.38 16.38 2.92
N VAL A 719 -30.12 16.95 4.09
CA VAL A 719 -30.69 16.51 5.38
C VAL A 719 -31.94 17.31 5.78
N ARG A 720 -32.42 18.21 4.90
CA ARG A 720 -33.60 19.07 5.13
C ARG A 720 -34.92 18.30 5.09
N GLU A 721 -35.93 18.75 5.83
CA GLU A 721 -37.25 18.08 5.99
C GLU A 721 -38.30 18.42 4.89
N LYS A 722 -37.96 19.30 3.93
CA LYS A 722 -38.77 19.96 2.85
C LYS A 722 -39.62 21.16 3.31
N THR A 723 -39.69 22.29 2.58
CA THR A 723 -40.14 22.42 1.17
C THR A 723 -39.42 23.46 0.28
N ALA A 724 -38.43 24.20 0.74
CA ALA A 724 -37.68 25.12 -0.12
C ALA A 724 -36.25 24.61 -0.36
N SER A 725 -36.09 23.46 -1.02
CA SER A 725 -34.82 23.23 -1.72
C SER A 725 -34.64 24.43 -2.65
N PRO A 726 -33.57 25.23 -2.52
CA PRO A 726 -33.48 26.46 -3.26
C PRO A 726 -33.65 26.12 -4.74
N GLN A 727 -34.40 26.93 -5.50
CA GLN A 727 -34.76 26.64 -6.90
C GLN A 727 -33.55 26.23 -7.74
N ILE A 728 -32.36 26.67 -7.32
CA ILE A 728 -31.07 26.27 -7.83
C ILE A 728 -30.82 24.75 -7.93
N LEU A 729 -31.31 23.96 -6.98
CA LEU A 729 -31.07 22.53 -6.89
C LEU A 729 -31.97 21.71 -7.84
N THR A 730 -32.96 22.34 -8.47
CA THR A 730 -33.96 21.65 -9.31
C THR A 730 -33.39 21.04 -10.60
N ARG A 731 -32.15 21.38 -10.98
CA ARG A 731 -31.48 20.87 -12.20
C ARG A 731 -30.34 19.88 -11.96
N LYS A 732 -29.96 19.60 -10.71
CA LYS A 732 -28.86 18.68 -10.36
C LYS A 732 -29.41 17.48 -9.57
N GLN A 733 -28.65 16.38 -9.53
CA GLN A 733 -29.03 15.21 -8.73
C GLN A 733 -28.95 15.55 -7.23
N VAL A 734 -30.07 15.40 -6.52
CA VAL A 734 -30.17 15.63 -5.08
C VAL A 734 -30.60 14.34 -4.40
N LEU A 735 -29.76 13.80 -3.51
CA LEU A 735 -30.13 12.74 -2.59
C LEU A 735 -30.82 13.34 -1.38
N ASP A 736 -32.12 13.08 -1.25
CA ASP A 736 -32.87 13.43 -0.05
C ASP A 736 -32.66 12.32 0.99
N LEU A 737 -31.79 12.60 1.95
CA LEU A 737 -31.39 11.66 3.00
C LEU A 737 -32.50 11.42 4.03
N LYS A 738 -33.57 12.24 4.05
CA LYS A 738 -34.73 12.02 4.93
C LYS A 738 -35.82 11.15 4.29
N LYS A 739 -35.72 10.80 3.01
CA LYS A 739 -36.61 9.83 2.36
C LYS A 739 -36.23 8.39 2.72
N SER A 740 -37.22 7.50 2.63
CA SER A 740 -36.97 6.05 2.61
C SER A 740 -36.15 5.73 1.35
N PRO A 741 -34.93 5.16 1.44
CA PRO A 741 -34.43 4.19 2.44
C PRO A 741 -33.47 4.76 3.51
N TRP A 742 -32.94 5.96 3.33
CA TRP A 742 -31.87 6.53 4.16
C TRP A 742 -32.33 6.87 5.58
N LYS A 743 -33.60 7.24 5.74
CA LYS A 743 -34.22 7.46 7.05
C LYS A 743 -34.05 6.28 8.03
N GLN A 744 -33.84 5.07 7.51
CA GLN A 744 -33.66 3.84 8.30
C GLN A 744 -32.20 3.57 8.69
N THR A 745 -31.27 4.49 8.38
CA THR A 745 -29.84 4.38 8.68
C THR A 745 -29.46 5.23 9.90
N THR A 746 -28.41 4.85 10.63
CA THR A 746 -27.87 5.69 11.72
C THR A 746 -26.94 6.80 11.21
N LEU A 747 -26.90 7.06 9.90
CA LEU A 747 -26.05 8.10 9.29
C LEU A 747 -26.19 9.46 10.00
N PHE A 748 -27.35 9.75 10.59
CA PHE A 748 -27.70 11.00 11.26
C PHE A 748 -27.43 11.02 12.77
N GLU A 749 -27.42 9.86 13.42
CA GLU A 749 -27.62 9.78 14.88
C GLU A 749 -26.30 9.90 15.64
N HIS A 750 -25.29 9.13 15.24
CA HIS A 750 -24.00 9.07 15.94
C HIS A 750 -22.83 9.06 14.96
N CYS A 751 -21.80 9.84 15.29
CA CYS A 751 -20.53 9.80 14.57
C CYS A 751 -19.73 8.57 15.03
N LEU A 752 -19.45 7.63 14.13
CA LEU A 752 -18.67 6.43 14.47
C LEU A 752 -17.20 6.73 14.81
N ARG A 753 -16.73 7.96 14.57
CA ARG A 753 -15.37 8.40 14.87
C ARG A 753 -15.01 8.26 16.35
N ASP A 754 -15.98 8.34 17.25
CA ASP A 754 -15.70 8.24 18.69
C ASP A 754 -15.48 6.78 19.17
N GLN A 755 -15.68 5.78 18.29
CA GLN A 755 -15.52 4.35 18.59
C GLN A 755 -14.25 3.73 17.95
N LEU A 756 -13.26 4.57 17.62
CA LEU A 756 -12.04 4.26 16.85
C LEU A 756 -11.06 3.32 17.59
N VAL A 757 -11.26 2.01 17.47
CA VAL A 757 -10.10 1.09 17.56
C VAL A 757 -9.95 0.23 16.31
N GLU A 758 -11.03 -0.16 15.60
CA GLU A 758 -10.92 -0.78 14.27
C GLU A 758 -12.31 -0.82 13.58
N LEU A 759 -12.52 -0.01 12.54
CA LEU A 759 -13.77 -0.05 11.76
C LEU A 759 -13.57 -0.95 10.54
N SER A 760 -14.26 -2.10 10.52
CA SER A 760 -14.33 -3.01 9.37
C SER A 760 -15.53 -2.70 8.46
N ASN A 761 -15.53 -3.21 7.23
CA ASN A 761 -16.69 -3.13 6.32
C ASN A 761 -17.95 -3.66 6.98
N LYS A 762 -17.86 -4.80 7.67
CA LYS A 762 -18.95 -5.38 8.45
C LYS A 762 -19.48 -4.41 9.50
N CYS A 763 -18.59 -3.82 10.31
CA CYS A 763 -18.97 -2.86 11.35
C CYS A 763 -19.68 -1.63 10.77
N ILE A 764 -19.21 -1.12 9.63
CA ILE A 764 -19.85 0.02 8.95
C ILE A 764 -21.23 -0.37 8.42
N VAL A 765 -21.37 -1.51 7.74
CA VAL A 765 -22.66 -1.98 7.22
C VAL A 765 -23.65 -2.25 8.36
N GLU A 766 -23.22 -2.91 9.43
CA GLU A 766 -24.06 -3.21 10.59
C GLU A 766 -24.47 -1.95 11.34
N LYS A 767 -23.52 -1.04 11.63
CA LYS A 767 -23.80 0.15 12.45
C LYS A 767 -24.47 1.26 11.66
N LEU A 768 -23.92 1.66 10.51
CA LEU A 768 -24.47 2.77 9.72
C LEU A 768 -25.71 2.37 8.95
N PHE A 769 -25.71 1.17 8.36
CA PHE A 769 -26.78 0.73 7.46
C PHE A 769 -27.69 -0.33 8.09
N HIS A 770 -27.61 -0.58 9.40
CA HIS A 770 -28.44 -1.57 10.13
C HIS A 770 -28.33 -2.98 9.53
N GLY A 771 -27.17 -3.31 8.96
CA GLY A 771 -26.97 -4.59 8.26
C GLY A 771 -27.66 -4.66 6.90
N ASN A 772 -28.14 -3.54 6.34
CA ASN A 772 -28.80 -3.48 5.03
C ASN A 772 -27.80 -3.07 3.92
N PRO A 773 -27.21 -4.05 3.20
CA PRO A 773 -26.27 -3.76 2.12
C PRO A 773 -26.94 -3.09 0.91
N GLN A 774 -28.26 -3.25 0.70
CA GLN A 774 -28.94 -2.58 -0.42
C GLN A 774 -28.89 -1.07 -0.26
N THR A 775 -29.05 -0.58 0.97
CA THR A 775 -28.92 0.85 1.26
C THR A 775 -27.50 1.32 0.97
N LEU A 776 -26.45 0.57 1.33
CA LEU A 776 -25.08 0.91 0.93
C LEU A 776 -24.91 0.97 -0.60
N MET A 777 -25.45 -0.01 -1.35
CA MET A 777 -25.37 -0.01 -2.81
C MET A 777 -26.13 1.13 -3.46
N LYS A 778 -27.30 1.51 -2.93
CA LYS A 778 -28.04 2.70 -3.40
C LYS A 778 -27.21 3.97 -3.29
N LEU A 779 -26.32 4.05 -2.28
CA LEU A 779 -25.46 5.20 -2.06
C LEU A 779 -24.40 5.21 -3.14
N PHE A 780 -23.76 4.06 -3.35
CA PHE A 780 -22.72 3.93 -4.35
C PHE A 780 -23.27 4.19 -5.77
N CYS A 781 -24.39 3.57 -6.17
CA CYS A 781 -25.02 3.81 -7.46
C CYS A 781 -25.32 5.30 -7.65
N PHE A 782 -25.87 5.96 -6.63
CA PHE A 782 -26.11 7.40 -6.69
C PHE A 782 -24.82 8.21 -6.86
N LEU A 783 -23.75 7.84 -6.16
CA LEU A 783 -22.44 8.51 -6.26
C LEU A 783 -21.79 8.39 -7.63
N VAL A 784 -22.14 7.40 -8.44
CA VAL A 784 -21.60 7.19 -9.80
C VAL A 784 -22.65 7.44 -10.90
N GLY A 785 -23.79 8.06 -10.55
CA GLY A 785 -24.85 8.40 -11.49
C GLY A 785 -25.68 7.22 -12.00
N GLU A 786 -25.53 6.03 -11.42
CA GLU A 786 -26.29 4.82 -11.78
C GLU A 786 -27.65 4.76 -11.05
N ASN A 787 -28.66 4.24 -11.76
CA ASN A 787 -29.99 4.04 -11.18
C ASN A 787 -30.11 2.65 -10.57
N PHE A 788 -30.12 2.56 -9.24
CA PHE A 788 -30.25 1.29 -8.51
C PHE A 788 -31.52 0.51 -8.89
N ASP A 789 -32.67 1.18 -9.00
CA ASP A 789 -33.96 0.52 -9.25
C ASP A 789 -34.02 -0.11 -10.66
N LYS A 790 -33.29 0.47 -11.63
CA LYS A 790 -33.13 -0.14 -12.97
C LYS A 790 -32.26 -1.40 -12.97
N ARG A 791 -31.58 -1.70 -11.86
CA ARG A 791 -30.65 -2.82 -11.68
C ARG A 791 -31.09 -3.76 -10.55
N GLU A 792 -32.33 -3.65 -10.10
CA GLU A 792 -32.86 -4.42 -8.97
C GLU A 792 -32.79 -5.95 -9.20
N ASP A 793 -32.80 -6.38 -10.47
CA ASP A 793 -32.58 -7.75 -10.91
C ASP A 793 -31.20 -8.31 -10.49
N LEU A 794 -30.18 -7.45 -10.39
CA LEU A 794 -28.84 -7.83 -9.91
C LEU A 794 -28.81 -8.01 -8.38
N PHE A 795 -29.69 -7.31 -7.66
CA PHE A 795 -29.69 -7.23 -6.19
C PHE A 795 -30.74 -8.12 -5.52
N SER A 796 -31.63 -8.73 -6.31
CA SER A 796 -32.65 -9.68 -5.86
C SER A 796 -32.04 -11.09 -5.77
N SER A 797 -31.42 -11.38 -4.63
CA SER A 797 -30.89 -12.71 -4.29
C SER A 797 -31.15 -13.04 -2.83
#